data_AF-A0A812SBZ1-F1
#
_entry.id   AF-A0A812SBZ1-F1
#
_cell.length_a   1.000
_cell.length_b   1.000
_cell.length_c   1.000
_cell.angle_alpha   90.00
_cell.angle_beta   90.00
_cell.angle_gamma   90.00
#
_symmetry.space_group_name_H-M   'P 1'
#
loop_
_entity.id
_entity.type
_entity.pdbx_description
1 polymer ?
#
loop_
_entity_poly.entity_id
_entity_poly.type
_entity_poly.pdbx_seq_one_letter_code
_entity_poly.pdbx_strand_id
1 'polypeptide(L)'
;MWKVRPAHSCFGCCTLTVGVEATCFLSLLVQVTIISLCSSAETLSLVGLKVSPQIQVICASWALAGIPVVIAAGVGVLYHVDHLLRTFFWYLVISFPLGISVPAWLLLSGKVCDSVVEDEIQRLGSAFVCGFTETFVFMWTTVAALLHAYLIYVVWSAAEEITEMTYNSVALSAYSNKLQFMASMGEAAAPGMPSVPVMMPGLTASRAMAEEDLREEAAPRATEAYVIAAQGQALELQCILLPPMTETLVEVEISHCGLSRADMHMRDNAWGVSDFPLVVGHEGYGTVSKVGSKVQSLKVGDKVGIGWIRDSCRLCSACGEGSEHLCESGYQGTFLGSSAGPFGKIPSNEFGGCFSRIVRIEESFAFLIPPNLPPEVACPLMGAGTTMYEPLCTWVKPGASVGIGSLGGLGTLGVLLAKKIGAKVTVFSQNHEKRQRALDLGADDFVDTSSTISMLRAANSIDVFIDTCPVNQDLDEMLRLCKINGTLVRVGIPFVQEEARASWHPLIFSAKKVTGSIACGTKHTKEMLHLVANDDFSKTPWAVAKVMPFSEVNEAMRFAQPDTALPPPPHEHKQPGEGGNPQSFFPAPTSDVDFKSAPRVPRDVPAQNEESHTIREEPPMDKDPTPQSERKPTPQSARSVGAPQSFFPSPSSGVDFA
;
A
#
# COMPACT_ATOMS: atom_id res chain seq x y z
N MET A 1 35.47 9.69 20.29
CA MET A 1 34.09 9.75 20.82
C MET A 1 33.36 8.50 20.34
N TRP A 2 32.84 7.69 21.24
CA TRP A 2 32.00 6.55 20.88
C TRP A 2 30.65 7.09 20.42
N LYS A 3 30.32 6.96 19.12
CA LYS A 3 28.98 7.31 18.61
C LYS A 3 28.05 6.13 18.89
N VAL A 4 27.11 6.33 19.82
CA VAL A 4 26.02 5.38 20.05
C VAL A 4 25.11 5.41 18.82
N ARG A 5 24.88 4.25 18.20
CA ARG A 5 23.96 4.13 17.06
C ARG A 5 22.55 3.87 17.58
N PRO A 6 21.50 4.45 16.96
CA PRO A 6 20.13 4.09 17.29
C PRO A 6 19.88 2.61 16.97
N ALA A 7 19.04 1.96 17.78
CA ALA A 7 18.63 0.59 17.52
C ALA A 7 17.62 0.54 16.38
N HIS A 8 17.59 -0.56 15.63
CA HIS A 8 16.57 -0.81 14.60
C HIS A 8 15.38 -1.64 15.12
N SER A 9 15.51 -2.24 16.31
CA SER A 9 14.50 -3.13 16.90
C SER A 9 14.59 -3.12 18.43
N CYS A 10 13.46 -3.33 19.10
CA CYS A 10 13.40 -3.58 20.53
C CYS A 10 13.56 -5.08 20.81
N PHE A 11 14.53 -5.44 21.68
CA PHE A 11 14.87 -6.82 22.09
C PHE A 11 15.24 -7.76 20.92
N GLY A 12 15.54 -7.20 19.74
CA GLY A 12 15.90 -7.97 18.54
C GLY A 12 14.74 -8.67 17.83
N CYS A 13 13.50 -8.51 18.32
CA CYS A 13 12.33 -9.20 17.77
C CYS A 13 11.09 -8.30 17.58
N CYS A 14 11.02 -7.16 18.25
CA CYS A 14 9.88 -6.25 18.19
C CYS A 14 10.27 -4.92 17.53
N THR A 15 9.29 -4.22 16.94
CA THR A 15 9.50 -2.87 16.39
C THR A 15 9.80 -1.88 17.53
N LEU A 16 10.47 -0.76 17.19
CA LEU A 16 10.71 0.32 18.16
C LEU A 16 9.39 0.91 18.68
N THR A 17 8.35 0.98 17.84
CA THR A 17 7.00 1.40 18.24
C THR A 17 6.45 0.55 19.38
N VAL A 18 6.48 -0.78 19.23
CA VAL A 18 6.04 -1.71 20.31
C VAL A 18 6.90 -1.52 21.56
N GLY A 19 8.19 -1.25 21.40
CA GLY A 19 9.08 -0.90 22.50
C GLY A 19 8.67 0.36 23.26
N VAL A 20 8.31 1.43 22.53
CA VAL A 20 7.83 2.69 23.12
C VAL A 20 6.47 2.50 23.79
N GLU A 21 5.53 1.78 23.16
CA GLU A 21 4.21 1.49 23.74
C GLU A 21 4.32 0.68 25.04
N ALA A 22 5.17 -0.35 25.06
CA ALA A 22 5.46 -1.11 26.28
C ALA A 22 6.09 -0.24 27.37
N THR A 23 7.00 0.66 26.98
CA THR A 23 7.61 1.63 27.90
C THR A 23 6.57 2.58 28.47
N CYS A 24 5.65 3.09 27.65
CA CYS A 24 4.55 3.94 28.06
C CYS A 24 3.61 3.22 29.03
N PHE A 25 3.22 1.98 28.71
CA PHE A 25 2.34 1.16 29.56
C PHE A 25 2.97 0.91 30.94
N LEU A 26 4.23 0.47 30.98
CA LEU A 26 4.97 0.25 32.23
C LEU A 26 5.11 1.55 33.03
N SER A 27 5.44 2.67 32.37
CA SER A 27 5.57 3.98 33.03
C SER A 27 4.25 4.44 33.64
N LEU A 28 3.14 4.26 32.92
CA LEU A 28 1.81 4.62 33.40
C LEU A 28 1.41 3.78 34.62
N LEU A 29 1.69 2.46 34.59
CA LEU A 29 1.42 1.56 35.72
C LEU A 29 2.20 2.00 36.98
N VAL A 30 3.47 2.35 36.83
CA VAL A 30 4.30 2.85 37.93
C VAL A 30 3.77 4.17 38.47
N GLN A 31 3.40 5.12 37.60
CA GLN A 31 2.86 6.42 38.01
C GLN A 31 1.54 6.29 38.78
N VAL A 32 0.60 5.50 38.26
CA VAL A 32 -0.69 5.23 38.92
C VAL A 32 -0.45 4.58 40.27
N THR A 33 0.50 3.64 40.36
CA THR A 33 0.86 2.98 41.63
C THR A 33 1.39 3.99 42.65
N ILE A 34 2.33 4.86 42.26
CA ILE A 34 2.89 5.90 43.14
C ILE A 34 1.80 6.85 43.66
N ILE A 35 0.89 7.28 42.80
CA ILE A 35 -0.22 8.16 43.18
C ILE A 35 -1.18 7.43 44.13
N SER A 36 -1.50 6.17 43.85
CA SER A 36 -2.43 5.38 44.67
C SER A 36 -1.93 5.09 46.09
N LEU A 37 -0.60 5.02 46.26
CA LEU A 37 0.05 4.76 47.56
C LEU A 37 0.39 6.03 48.35
N CYS A 38 0.18 7.21 47.77
CA CYS A 38 0.55 8.48 48.38
C CYS A 38 -0.43 8.88 49.49
N SER A 39 0.11 9.20 50.68
CA SER A 39 -0.63 9.84 51.76
C SER A 39 -0.01 11.21 52.09
N SER A 40 -0.85 12.25 52.13
CA SER A 40 -0.44 13.60 52.55
C SER A 40 -0.44 13.79 54.06
N ALA A 41 -0.90 12.80 54.83
CA ALA A 41 -1.05 12.87 56.28
C ALA A 41 -0.22 11.81 57.01
N GLU A 42 -0.10 10.61 56.45
CA GLU A 42 0.52 9.47 57.11
C GLU A 42 1.89 9.13 56.53
N THR A 43 2.80 8.68 57.38
CA THR A 43 4.10 8.16 56.94
C THR A 43 3.91 6.76 56.33
N LEU A 44 4.25 6.60 55.06
CA LEU A 44 4.24 5.30 54.39
C LEU A 44 5.47 4.50 54.83
N SER A 45 5.24 3.28 55.32
CA SER A 45 6.31 2.34 55.64
C SER A 45 6.48 1.35 54.49
N LEU A 46 7.41 1.65 53.57
CA LEU A 46 7.71 0.79 52.42
C LEU A 46 9.01 0.04 52.69
N VAL A 47 8.93 -1.29 52.88
CA VAL A 47 10.13 -2.14 53.05
C VAL A 47 11.03 -1.62 54.20
N GLY A 48 10.39 -1.28 55.33
CA GLY A 48 11.02 -0.72 56.53
C GLY A 48 11.53 0.73 56.44
N LEU A 49 11.39 1.38 55.28
CA LEU A 49 11.62 2.82 55.16
C LEU A 49 10.37 3.63 55.47
N LYS A 50 10.53 4.59 56.39
CA LYS A 50 9.52 5.61 56.65
C LYS A 50 9.69 6.74 55.64
N VAL A 51 8.80 6.80 54.66
CA VAL A 51 8.73 7.90 53.70
C VAL A 51 7.84 9.00 54.28
N SER A 52 8.39 10.19 54.49
CA SER A 52 7.63 11.30 55.05
C SER A 52 6.52 11.75 54.10
N PRO A 53 5.40 12.31 54.59
CA PRO A 53 4.32 12.82 53.73
C PRO A 53 4.81 13.82 52.68
N GLN A 54 5.83 14.63 53.01
CA GLN A 54 6.42 15.61 52.09
C GLN A 54 7.07 14.93 50.88
N ILE A 55 7.85 13.87 51.09
CA ILE A 55 8.52 13.14 50.00
C ILE A 55 7.48 12.38 49.17
N GLN A 56 6.47 11.78 49.81
CA GLN A 56 5.38 11.11 49.10
C GLN A 56 4.65 12.08 48.16
N VAL A 57 4.30 13.28 48.64
CA VAL A 57 3.63 14.32 47.83
C VAL A 57 4.52 14.78 46.68
N ILE A 58 5.84 14.92 46.88
CA ILE A 58 6.78 15.29 45.80
C ILE A 58 6.81 14.19 44.71
N CYS A 59 6.95 12.92 45.11
CA CYS A 59 6.96 11.79 44.18
C CYS A 59 5.63 11.65 43.44
N ALA A 60 4.49 11.80 44.14
CA ALA A 60 3.16 11.76 43.55
C ALA A 60 2.94 12.93 42.57
N SER A 61 3.45 14.12 42.89
CA SER A 61 3.38 15.28 41.99
C SER A 61 4.18 15.05 40.70
N TRP A 62 5.39 14.47 40.81
CA TRP A 62 6.20 14.11 39.64
C TRP A 62 5.56 12.99 38.81
N ALA A 63 4.96 11.98 39.46
CA ALA A 63 4.21 10.92 38.80
C ALA A 63 2.99 11.47 38.05
N LEU A 64 2.24 12.39 38.68
CA LEU A 64 1.07 13.04 38.09
C LEU A 64 1.45 13.88 36.86
N ALA A 65 2.55 14.63 36.92
CA ALA A 65 3.08 15.37 35.79
C ALA A 65 3.54 14.45 34.64
N GLY A 66 3.95 13.22 34.96
CA GLY A 66 4.36 12.21 33.99
C GLY A 66 3.22 11.62 33.16
N ILE A 67 1.99 11.59 33.67
CA ILE A 67 0.86 10.93 32.99
C ILE A 67 0.57 11.57 31.62
N PRO A 68 0.40 12.90 31.50
CA PRO A 68 0.22 13.54 30.20
C PRO A 68 1.41 13.30 29.25
N VAL A 69 2.64 13.29 29.78
CA VAL A 69 3.85 13.07 28.98
C VAL A 69 3.88 11.65 28.40
N VAL A 70 3.53 10.64 29.20
CA VAL A 70 3.45 9.24 28.76
C VAL A 70 2.36 9.05 27.71
N ILE A 71 1.16 9.59 27.93
CA ILE A 71 0.06 9.50 26.97
C ILE A 71 0.45 10.21 25.67
N ALA A 72 1.03 11.39 25.76
CA ALA A 72 1.50 12.14 24.60
C ALA A 72 2.61 11.40 23.84
N ALA A 73 3.47 10.64 24.51
CA ALA A 73 4.48 9.81 23.85
C ALA A 73 3.86 8.62 23.10
N GLY A 74 2.83 7.98 23.68
CA GLY A 74 2.07 6.93 23.00
C GLY A 74 1.38 7.45 21.73
N VAL A 75 0.76 8.62 21.80
CA VAL A 75 0.22 9.32 20.62
C VAL A 75 1.35 9.73 19.67
N GLY A 76 2.44 10.25 20.20
CA GLY A 76 3.58 10.74 19.42
C GLY A 76 4.24 9.65 18.60
N VAL A 77 4.33 8.42 19.10
CA VAL A 77 4.90 7.31 18.33
C VAL A 77 3.94 6.82 17.24
N LEU A 78 2.62 6.87 17.49
CA LEU A 78 1.59 6.53 16.49
C LEU A 78 1.50 7.55 15.35
N TYR A 79 1.66 8.84 15.66
CA TYR A 79 1.56 9.94 14.68
C TYR A 79 2.92 10.46 14.18
N HIS A 80 4.01 9.81 14.55
CA HIS A 80 5.39 10.20 14.20
C HIS A 80 5.73 11.66 14.55
N VAL A 81 5.49 12.03 15.81
CA VAL A 81 5.71 13.38 16.33
C VAL A 81 6.93 13.38 17.27
N ASP A 82 8.06 13.91 16.78
CA ASP A 82 9.37 13.82 17.45
C ASP A 82 9.39 14.45 18.86
N HIS A 83 8.80 15.66 18.99
CA HIS A 83 8.92 16.44 20.21
C HIS A 83 8.23 15.75 21.40
N LEU A 84 7.16 15.00 21.16
CA LEU A 84 6.46 14.25 22.20
C LEU A 84 7.31 13.09 22.73
N LEU A 85 8.03 12.38 21.86
CA LEU A 85 8.97 11.34 22.29
C LEU A 85 10.19 11.94 22.99
N ARG A 86 10.71 13.08 22.53
CA ARG A 86 11.84 13.76 23.19
C ARG A 86 11.48 14.27 24.58
N THR A 87 10.26 14.78 24.79
CA THR A 87 9.76 15.14 26.13
C THR A 87 9.70 13.91 27.04
N PHE A 88 9.22 12.78 26.53
CA PHE A 88 9.17 11.54 27.30
C PHE A 88 10.54 10.94 27.59
N PHE A 89 11.46 10.99 26.62
CA PHE A 89 12.86 10.63 26.83
C PHE A 89 13.46 11.42 28.00
N TRP A 90 13.32 12.74 28.02
CA TRP A 90 13.83 13.57 29.12
C TRP A 90 13.14 13.29 30.45
N TYR A 91 11.83 13.02 30.42
CA TYR A 91 11.11 12.57 31.61
C TYR A 91 11.70 11.28 32.18
N LEU A 92 12.01 10.28 31.35
CA LEU A 92 12.65 9.03 31.77
C LEU A 92 14.07 9.29 32.30
N VAL A 93 14.87 10.11 31.62
CA VAL A 93 16.24 10.47 32.04
C VAL A 93 16.24 11.15 33.42
N ILE A 94 15.29 12.04 33.70
CA ILE A 94 15.16 12.72 35.00
C ILE A 94 14.58 11.76 36.06
N SER A 95 13.69 10.86 35.67
CA SER A 95 13.09 9.87 36.58
C SER A 95 14.06 8.76 36.98
N PHE A 96 15.04 8.44 36.14
CA PHE A 96 16.06 7.43 36.39
C PHE A 96 16.84 7.61 37.71
N PRO A 97 17.48 8.76 37.98
CA PRO A 97 18.17 8.97 39.25
C PRO A 97 17.21 8.97 40.45
N LEU A 98 15.97 9.48 40.29
CA LEU A 98 14.97 9.44 41.35
C LEU A 98 14.61 7.99 41.72
N GLY A 99 14.39 7.13 40.72
CA GLY A 99 14.06 5.72 40.92
C GLY A 99 15.19 4.89 41.54
N ILE A 100 16.45 5.21 41.26
CA ILE A 100 17.60 4.45 41.78
C ILE A 100 18.12 5.01 43.11
N SER A 101 17.87 6.30 43.40
CA SER A 101 18.39 6.95 44.61
C SER A 101 17.99 6.27 45.91
N VAL A 102 16.73 5.83 46.03
CA VAL A 102 16.21 5.19 47.26
C VAL A 102 16.78 3.78 47.45
N PRO A 103 16.74 2.86 46.46
CA PRO A 103 17.42 1.57 46.54
C PRO A 103 18.93 1.70 46.77
N ALA A 104 19.60 2.64 46.10
CA ALA A 104 21.03 2.87 46.27
C ALA A 104 21.35 3.37 47.69
N TRP A 105 20.56 4.30 48.22
CA TRP A 105 20.73 4.79 49.59
C TRP A 105 20.51 3.68 50.63
N LEU A 106 19.53 2.81 50.41
CA LEU A 106 19.27 1.63 51.24
C LEU A 106 20.47 0.68 51.29
N LEU A 107 20.99 0.33 50.11
CA LEU A 107 22.15 -0.55 49.97
C LEU A 107 23.40 0.07 50.61
N LEU A 108 23.63 1.38 50.40
CA LEU A 108 24.80 2.09 50.96
C LEU A 108 24.70 2.33 52.47
N SER A 109 23.48 2.38 53.03
CA SER A 109 23.27 2.56 54.46
C SER A 109 23.48 1.28 55.27
N GLY A 110 23.53 0.10 54.63
CA GLY A 110 23.65 -1.20 55.31
C GLY A 110 22.44 -1.57 56.18
N LYS A 111 21.29 -0.90 55.98
CA LYS A 111 20.07 -1.06 56.79
C LYS A 111 19.01 -1.96 56.14
N VAL A 112 19.35 -2.59 55.02
CA VAL A 112 18.40 -3.38 54.22
C VAL A 112 17.87 -4.56 55.02
N CYS A 113 18.75 -5.31 55.70
CA CYS A 113 18.32 -6.46 56.48
C CYS A 113 17.37 -6.09 57.62
N ASP A 114 17.73 -5.08 58.41
CA ASP A 114 16.93 -4.58 59.55
C ASP A 114 15.56 -4.03 59.15
N SER A 115 15.44 -3.59 57.89
CA SER A 115 14.23 -2.95 57.37
C SER A 115 13.29 -3.94 56.65
N VAL A 116 13.85 -4.99 56.04
CA VAL A 116 13.11 -5.94 55.18
C VAL A 116 12.77 -7.23 55.92
N VAL A 117 13.62 -7.66 56.85
CA VAL A 117 13.53 -8.98 57.49
C VAL A 117 13.12 -8.82 58.95
N GLU A 118 12.01 -9.44 59.33
CA GLU A 118 11.54 -9.47 60.72
C GLU A 118 12.54 -10.15 61.67
N ASP A 119 12.62 -9.64 62.91
CA ASP A 119 13.55 -10.11 63.96
C ASP A 119 13.47 -11.63 64.21
N GLU A 120 12.31 -12.25 64.00
CA GLU A 120 12.13 -13.70 64.15
C GLU A 120 12.89 -14.51 63.10
N ILE A 121 12.96 -14.00 61.87
CA ILE A 121 13.66 -14.65 60.75
C ILE A 121 15.17 -14.45 60.90
N GLN A 122 15.60 -13.29 61.42
CA GLN A 122 17.01 -13.02 61.69
C GLN A 122 17.62 -13.97 62.73
N ARG A 123 16.82 -14.52 63.65
CA ARG A 123 17.25 -15.51 64.66
C ARG A 123 17.68 -16.86 64.08
N LEU A 124 17.32 -17.16 62.83
CA LEU A 124 17.73 -18.39 62.12
C LEU A 124 19.20 -18.31 61.62
N GLY A 125 19.81 -17.12 61.65
CA GLY A 125 21.21 -16.91 61.25
C GLY A 125 21.38 -15.56 60.56
N SER A 126 21.56 -14.49 61.35
CA SER A 126 21.56 -13.10 60.86
C SER A 126 22.58 -12.87 59.73
N ALA A 127 23.79 -13.42 59.83
CA ALA A 127 24.82 -13.25 58.79
C ALA A 127 24.39 -13.83 57.43
N PHE A 128 23.75 -15.01 57.42
CA PHE A 128 23.29 -15.64 56.18
C PHE A 128 22.06 -14.93 55.61
N VAL A 129 21.06 -14.65 56.45
CA VAL A 129 19.80 -14.03 56.03
C VAL A 129 20.02 -12.60 55.54
N CYS A 130 20.85 -11.82 56.23
CA CYS A 130 21.19 -10.47 55.81
C CYS A 130 22.02 -10.46 54.52
N GLY A 131 23.06 -11.30 54.42
CA GLY A 131 23.87 -11.38 53.20
C GLY A 131 23.07 -11.81 51.97
N PHE A 132 22.14 -12.76 52.12
CA PHE A 132 21.23 -13.17 51.05
C PHE A 132 20.28 -12.03 50.63
N THR A 133 19.68 -11.35 51.61
CA THR A 133 18.73 -10.25 51.36
C THR A 133 19.40 -9.08 50.67
N GLU A 134 20.59 -8.67 51.13
CA GLU A 134 21.37 -7.60 50.50
C GLU A 134 21.78 -7.93 49.07
N THR A 135 22.26 -9.16 48.84
CA THR A 135 22.63 -9.63 47.49
C THR A 135 21.42 -9.66 46.56
N PHE A 136 20.27 -10.12 47.06
CA PHE A 136 19.02 -10.18 46.30
C PHE A 136 18.52 -8.79 45.93
N VAL A 137 18.48 -7.86 46.88
CA VAL A 137 18.08 -6.46 46.63
C VAL A 137 19.05 -5.77 45.68
N PHE A 138 20.37 -5.97 45.84
CA PHE A 138 21.38 -5.42 44.94
C PHE A 138 21.21 -5.93 43.49
N MET A 139 21.02 -7.25 43.33
CA MET A 139 20.82 -7.88 42.03
C MET A 139 19.58 -7.31 41.31
N TRP A 140 18.42 -7.30 41.98
CA TRP A 140 17.18 -6.81 41.37
C TRP A 140 17.18 -5.31 41.13
N THR A 141 17.81 -4.52 42.01
CA THR A 141 18.02 -3.08 41.79
C THR A 141 18.88 -2.84 40.55
N THR A 142 19.95 -3.62 40.37
CA THR A 142 20.82 -3.55 39.20
C THR A 142 20.07 -3.94 37.92
N VAL A 143 19.29 -5.02 37.96
CA VAL A 143 18.45 -5.45 36.82
C VAL A 143 17.44 -4.37 36.46
N ALA A 144 16.75 -3.79 37.45
CA ALA A 144 15.78 -2.70 37.22
C ALA A 144 16.45 -1.45 36.64
N ALA A 145 17.65 -1.10 37.12
CA ALA A 145 18.43 0.02 36.57
C ALA A 145 18.84 -0.23 35.12
N LEU A 146 19.35 -1.42 34.79
CA LEU A 146 19.72 -1.78 33.42
C LEU A 146 18.50 -1.78 32.49
N LEU A 147 17.37 -2.31 32.97
CA LEU A 147 16.12 -2.30 32.22
C LEU A 147 15.67 -0.86 31.96
N HIS A 148 15.67 0.02 32.96
CA HIS A 148 15.29 1.42 32.78
C HIS A 148 16.22 2.14 31.81
N ALA A 149 17.54 1.95 31.92
CA ALA A 149 18.51 2.52 30.98
C ALA A 149 18.27 2.03 29.55
N TYR A 150 17.91 0.76 29.38
CA TYR A 150 17.54 0.20 28.08
C TYR A 150 16.25 0.82 27.53
N LEU A 151 15.20 1.01 28.35
CA LEU A 151 13.97 1.68 27.91
C LEU A 151 14.22 3.13 27.48
N ILE A 152 15.08 3.87 28.20
CA ILE A 152 15.54 5.21 27.80
C ILE A 152 16.19 5.16 26.42
N TYR A 153 17.06 4.19 26.18
CA TYR A 153 17.72 4.01 24.89
C TYR A 153 16.75 3.65 23.75
N VAL A 154 15.72 2.85 24.02
CA VAL A 154 14.66 2.52 23.04
C VAL A 154 13.87 3.77 22.66
N VAL A 155 13.41 4.55 23.63
CA VAL A 155 12.66 5.80 23.38
C VAL A 155 13.52 6.82 22.64
N TRP A 156 14.81 6.93 22.99
CA TRP A 156 15.76 7.77 22.26
C TRP A 156 15.95 7.32 20.81
N SER A 157 16.12 6.02 20.59
CA SER A 157 16.30 5.45 19.25
C SER A 157 15.06 5.71 18.37
N ALA A 158 13.85 5.53 18.92
CA ALA A 158 12.61 5.84 18.22
C ALA A 158 12.46 7.35 17.92
N ALA A 159 12.86 8.22 18.84
CA ALA A 159 12.85 9.67 18.61
C ALA A 159 13.82 10.08 17.50
N GLU A 160 15.00 9.46 17.44
CA GLU A 160 16.00 9.74 16.41
C GLU A 160 15.53 9.23 15.04
N GLU A 161 14.93 8.05 14.98
CA GLU A 161 14.33 7.49 13.76
C GLU A 161 13.24 8.42 13.19
N ILE A 162 12.32 8.91 14.03
CA ILE A 162 11.28 9.87 13.63
C ILE A 162 11.91 11.20 13.20
N THR A 163 12.99 11.64 13.86
CA THR A 163 13.68 12.89 13.51
C THR A 163 14.35 12.78 12.15
N GLU A 164 14.99 11.66 11.83
CA GLU A 164 15.57 11.43 10.50
C GLU A 164 14.48 11.43 9.41
N MET A 165 13.35 10.76 9.66
CA MET A 165 12.18 10.83 8.75
C MET A 165 11.66 12.26 8.57
N THR A 166 11.54 13.01 9.66
CA THR A 166 10.99 14.38 9.65
C THR A 166 11.97 15.38 9.02
N TYR A 167 13.26 15.28 9.31
CA TYR A 167 14.30 16.13 8.72
C TYR A 167 14.36 15.94 7.21
N ASN A 168 14.28 14.69 6.73
CA ASN A 168 14.19 14.43 5.30
C ASN A 168 12.95 15.10 4.69
N SER A 169 11.79 15.05 5.37
CA SER A 169 10.56 15.72 4.91
C SER A 169 10.62 17.26 4.94
N VAL A 170 11.28 17.88 5.92
CA VAL A 170 11.41 19.34 6.05
C VAL A 170 12.51 19.90 5.16
N ALA A 171 13.61 19.17 4.96
CA ALA A 171 14.60 19.51 3.96
C ALA A 171 13.98 19.51 2.55
N LEU A 172 13.11 18.53 2.27
CA LEU A 172 12.30 18.48 1.05
C LEU A 172 11.32 19.67 0.94
N SER A 173 10.62 20.05 2.02
CA SER A 173 9.67 21.18 1.97
C SER A 173 10.35 22.55 1.90
N ALA A 174 11.49 22.74 2.57
CA ALA A 174 12.32 23.94 2.44
C ALA A 174 12.89 24.08 1.02
N TYR A 175 13.23 22.96 0.38
CA TYR A 175 13.62 22.93 -1.03
C TYR A 175 12.44 23.28 -1.94
N SER A 176 11.26 22.71 -1.71
CA SER A 176 10.01 23.03 -2.42
C SER A 176 9.64 24.52 -2.31
N ASN A 177 9.70 25.11 -1.12
CA ASN A 177 9.43 26.53 -0.92
C ASN A 177 10.46 27.43 -1.62
N LYS A 178 11.73 27.00 -1.66
CA LYS A 178 12.79 27.71 -2.39
C LYS A 178 12.58 27.62 -3.90
N LEU A 179 12.10 26.47 -4.39
CA LEU A 179 11.69 26.28 -5.79
C LEU A 179 10.48 27.14 -6.16
N GLN A 180 9.46 27.22 -5.30
CA GLN A 180 8.31 28.11 -5.50
C GLN A 180 8.69 29.60 -5.48
N PHE A 181 9.61 29.99 -4.60
CA PHE A 181 10.15 31.35 -4.55
C PHE A 181 11.03 31.68 -5.78
N MET A 182 11.80 30.70 -6.28
CA MET A 182 12.57 30.87 -7.51
C MET A 182 11.65 30.88 -8.75
N ALA A 183 10.56 30.11 -8.75
CA ALA A 183 9.55 30.12 -9.79
C ALA A 183 8.80 31.46 -9.85
N SER A 184 8.48 32.06 -8.69
CA SER A 184 7.83 33.39 -8.65
C SER A 184 8.77 34.54 -9.05
N MET A 185 10.09 34.39 -8.87
CA MET A 185 11.07 35.33 -9.44
C MET A 185 11.31 35.11 -10.94
N GLY A 186 11.04 33.90 -11.44
CA GLY A 186 11.10 33.56 -12.87
C GLY A 186 10.04 34.29 -13.72
N GLU A 187 8.93 34.71 -13.11
CA GLU A 187 7.89 35.50 -13.80
C GLU A 187 8.25 36.99 -13.94
N ALA A 188 9.32 37.48 -13.29
CA ALA A 188 9.69 38.90 -13.27
C ALA A 188 10.96 39.28 -14.06
N ALA A 189 11.64 38.35 -14.76
CA ALA A 189 12.91 38.65 -15.42
C ALA A 189 12.90 38.42 -16.94
N ALA A 190 12.80 39.52 -17.70
CA ALA A 190 13.11 39.58 -19.14
C ALA A 190 14.63 39.40 -19.41
N PRO A 191 15.03 38.96 -20.62
CA PRO A 191 16.36 38.37 -20.84
C PRO A 191 17.45 39.42 -21.09
N GLY A 192 18.55 39.31 -20.34
CA GLY A 192 19.81 39.98 -20.66
C GLY A 192 20.74 40.20 -19.47
N MET A 193 21.57 39.21 -19.11
CA MET A 193 22.87 39.45 -18.45
C MET A 193 23.87 38.32 -18.74
N PRO A 194 25.18 38.63 -18.82
CA PRO A 194 26.22 37.68 -19.20
C PRO A 194 26.72 36.84 -18.01
N SER A 195 27.19 35.63 -18.31
CA SER A 195 27.84 34.70 -17.38
C SER A 195 29.16 35.25 -16.84
N VAL A 196 29.29 35.33 -15.51
CA VAL A 196 30.55 35.65 -14.83
C VAL A 196 31.25 34.36 -14.39
N PRO A 197 32.51 34.09 -14.77
CA PRO A 197 33.26 32.95 -14.27
C PRO A 197 33.88 33.29 -12.90
N VAL A 198 33.58 32.49 -11.88
CA VAL A 198 34.29 32.55 -10.58
C VAL A 198 35.42 31.53 -10.62
N MET A 199 36.65 32.00 -10.88
CA MET A 199 37.85 31.24 -10.55
C MET A 199 38.19 31.42 -9.07
N MET A 200 38.31 30.32 -8.34
CA MET A 200 39.01 30.24 -7.06
C MET A 200 40.31 29.46 -7.27
N PRO A 201 41.49 29.98 -6.92
CA PRO A 201 42.75 29.29 -7.14
C PRO A 201 43.05 28.32 -5.98
N GLY A 202 43.46 27.09 -6.34
CA GLY A 202 44.24 26.22 -5.46
C GLY A 202 43.53 24.99 -4.89
N LEU A 203 43.08 24.06 -5.73
CA LEU A 203 42.92 22.66 -5.34
C LEU A 203 43.54 21.74 -6.40
N THR A 204 44.34 20.78 -5.93
CA THR A 204 45.01 19.78 -6.76
C THR A 204 43.99 18.93 -7.52
N ALA A 205 44.21 18.77 -8.82
CA ALA A 205 43.28 18.17 -9.80
C ALA A 205 42.64 16.84 -9.39
N SER A 206 43.34 15.98 -8.64
CA SER A 206 42.82 14.67 -8.22
C SER A 206 41.69 14.74 -7.18
N ARG A 207 41.65 15.78 -6.34
CA ARG A 207 40.61 15.95 -5.32
C ARG A 207 39.43 16.78 -5.83
N ALA A 208 39.70 17.70 -6.76
CA ALA A 208 38.68 18.45 -7.45
C ALA A 208 37.77 17.54 -8.29
N MET A 209 38.35 16.58 -9.03
CA MET A 209 37.55 15.61 -9.82
C MET A 209 36.66 14.73 -8.92
N ALA A 210 37.19 14.22 -7.80
CA ALA A 210 36.39 13.42 -6.86
C ALA A 210 35.27 14.24 -6.17
N GLU A 211 35.52 15.51 -5.85
CA GLU A 211 34.49 16.41 -5.29
C GLU A 211 33.49 16.91 -6.35
N GLU A 212 33.87 16.95 -7.62
CA GLU A 212 33.03 17.32 -8.76
C GLU A 212 32.11 16.17 -9.18
N ASP A 213 32.62 14.94 -9.24
CA ASP A 213 31.83 13.72 -9.47
C ASP A 213 30.79 13.51 -8.35
N LEU A 214 31.18 13.72 -7.08
CA LEU A 214 30.27 13.68 -5.93
C LEU A 214 29.23 14.82 -5.94
N ARG A 215 29.56 15.99 -6.50
CA ARG A 215 28.62 17.10 -6.67
C ARG A 215 27.64 16.86 -7.81
N GLU A 216 28.08 16.22 -8.88
CA GLU A 216 27.23 15.86 -10.04
C GLU A 216 26.28 14.68 -9.73
N GLU A 217 26.65 13.80 -8.79
CA GLU A 217 25.73 12.79 -8.23
C GLU A 217 24.65 13.39 -7.31
N ALA A 218 24.98 14.45 -6.57
CA ALA A 218 24.10 15.06 -5.58
C ALA A 218 23.14 16.14 -6.12
N ALA A 219 23.25 16.55 -7.39
CA ALA A 219 22.41 17.58 -7.98
C ALA A 219 21.12 17.00 -8.63
N PRO A 220 19.95 17.63 -8.42
CA PRO A 220 18.74 17.27 -9.16
C PRO A 220 18.94 17.50 -10.66
N ARG A 221 18.40 16.59 -11.48
CA ARG A 221 18.57 16.60 -12.93
C ARG A 221 17.28 16.99 -13.61
N ALA A 222 17.34 17.98 -14.50
CA ALA A 222 16.22 18.33 -15.37
C ALA A 222 16.00 17.24 -16.43
N THR A 223 14.74 16.88 -16.66
CA THR A 223 14.33 15.99 -17.76
C THR A 223 12.99 16.46 -18.34
N GLU A 224 12.74 16.09 -19.59
CA GLU A 224 11.47 16.35 -20.24
C GLU A 224 10.50 15.21 -19.94
N ALA A 225 9.27 15.55 -19.56
CA ALA A 225 8.22 14.60 -19.26
C ALA A 225 6.85 15.12 -19.71
N TYR A 226 5.94 14.20 -19.99
CA TYR A 226 4.55 14.51 -20.25
C TYR A 226 3.78 14.52 -18.93
N VAL A 227 3.39 15.72 -18.51
CA VAL A 227 2.78 15.99 -17.20
C VAL A 227 1.29 16.23 -17.36
N ILE A 228 0.51 15.66 -16.45
CA ILE A 228 -0.92 15.94 -16.25
C ILE A 228 -0.99 16.95 -15.10
N ALA A 229 -1.38 18.19 -15.39
CA ALA A 229 -1.37 19.25 -14.38
C ALA A 229 -2.54 19.14 -13.37
N ALA A 230 -3.69 18.61 -13.80
CA ALA A 230 -4.86 18.39 -12.96
C ALA A 230 -5.73 17.24 -13.51
N GLN A 231 -6.66 16.77 -12.70
CA GLN A 231 -7.58 15.68 -13.04
C GLN A 231 -8.24 15.89 -14.41
N GLY A 232 -8.15 14.85 -15.25
CA GLY A 232 -8.76 14.79 -16.58
C GLY A 232 -8.08 15.66 -17.65
N GLN A 233 -7.05 16.44 -17.31
CA GLN A 233 -6.36 17.29 -18.28
C GLN A 233 -5.48 16.47 -19.24
N ALA A 234 -5.24 17.07 -20.40
CA ALA A 234 -4.31 16.53 -21.39
C ALA A 234 -2.88 16.53 -20.85
N LEU A 235 -2.06 15.64 -21.39
CA LEU A 235 -0.65 15.55 -21.08
C LEU A 235 0.11 16.63 -21.85
N GLU A 236 0.92 17.41 -21.16
CA GLU A 236 1.73 18.46 -21.77
C GLU A 236 3.21 18.20 -21.53
N LEU A 237 4.03 18.46 -22.54
CA LEU A 237 5.48 18.34 -22.41
C LEU A 237 5.99 19.46 -21.50
N GLN A 238 6.60 19.09 -20.39
CA GLN A 238 7.17 20.01 -19.42
C GLN A 238 8.54 19.53 -18.98
N CYS A 239 9.36 20.47 -18.50
CA CYS A 239 10.62 20.13 -17.84
C CYS A 239 10.35 19.88 -16.35
N ILE A 240 10.73 18.71 -15.86
CA ILE A 240 10.65 18.33 -14.44
C ILE A 240 12.05 18.13 -13.87
N LEU A 241 12.18 18.19 -12.54
CA LEU A 241 13.41 17.87 -11.83
C LEU A 241 13.32 16.47 -11.22
N LEU A 242 14.23 15.60 -11.60
CA LEU A 242 14.42 14.30 -10.96
C LEU A 242 15.18 14.46 -9.65
N PRO A 243 14.84 13.69 -8.60
CA PRO A 243 15.58 13.68 -7.34
C PRO A 243 17.02 13.21 -7.58
N PRO A 244 18.01 13.65 -6.78
CA PRO A 244 19.41 13.25 -6.92
C PRO A 244 19.63 11.73 -7.01
N MET A 245 20.76 11.32 -7.60
CA MET A 245 21.11 9.90 -7.58
C MET A 245 21.42 9.47 -6.15
N THR A 246 20.95 8.29 -5.77
CA THR A 246 21.41 7.61 -4.56
C THR A 246 22.37 6.50 -4.94
N GLU A 247 22.96 5.84 -3.94
CA GLU A 247 23.90 4.75 -4.13
C GLU A 247 23.24 3.50 -4.78
N THR A 248 21.92 3.35 -4.70
CA THR A 248 21.18 2.15 -5.17
C THR A 248 20.28 2.40 -6.40
N LEU A 249 20.08 3.66 -6.76
CA LEU A 249 19.32 4.01 -7.96
C LEU A 249 20.11 3.72 -9.23
N VAL A 250 19.37 3.39 -10.28
CA VAL A 250 19.81 3.43 -11.67
C VAL A 250 19.04 4.52 -12.41
N GLU A 251 19.74 5.22 -13.29
CA GLU A 251 19.15 6.17 -14.22
C GLU A 251 18.98 5.49 -15.57
N VAL A 252 17.78 5.59 -16.14
CA VAL A 252 17.40 4.94 -17.38
C VAL A 252 16.91 5.98 -18.37
N GLU A 253 17.55 6.05 -19.53
CA GLU A 253 17.07 6.79 -20.68
C GLU A 253 15.96 5.99 -21.37
N ILE A 254 14.73 6.48 -21.24
CA ILE A 254 13.54 5.81 -21.78
C ILE A 254 13.48 6.04 -23.28
N SER A 255 13.32 4.95 -24.01
CA SER A 255 13.13 4.97 -25.47
C SER A 255 11.70 4.67 -25.87
N HIS A 256 11.03 3.80 -25.10
CA HIS A 256 9.67 3.37 -25.34
C HIS A 256 8.95 3.22 -24.00
N CYS A 257 7.65 3.49 -23.99
CA CYS A 257 6.77 3.13 -22.88
C CYS A 257 5.45 2.63 -23.45
N GLY A 258 4.90 1.57 -22.87
CA GLY A 258 3.55 1.14 -23.16
C GLY A 258 2.52 2.14 -22.62
N LEU A 259 1.39 2.25 -23.32
CA LEU A 259 0.22 2.99 -22.88
C LEU A 259 -0.83 2.00 -22.41
N SER A 260 -1.18 2.08 -21.13
CA SER A 260 -2.13 1.18 -20.49
C SER A 260 -3.37 1.96 -20.04
N ARG A 261 -4.47 1.22 -19.86
CA ARG A 261 -5.72 1.77 -19.34
C ARG A 261 -5.51 2.37 -17.94
N ALA A 262 -4.58 1.84 -17.15
CA ALA A 262 -4.26 2.40 -15.83
C ALA A 262 -3.72 3.83 -15.91
N ASP A 263 -2.92 4.18 -16.94
CA ASP A 263 -2.42 5.55 -17.10
C ASP A 263 -3.58 6.55 -17.29
N MET A 264 -4.63 6.14 -17.99
CA MET A 264 -5.84 6.93 -18.19
C MET A 264 -6.68 7.04 -16.92
N HIS A 265 -6.78 5.95 -16.14
CA HIS A 265 -7.47 5.98 -14.85
C HIS A 265 -6.81 6.91 -13.84
N MET A 266 -5.48 6.97 -13.85
CA MET A 266 -4.73 7.89 -13.01
C MET A 266 -4.91 9.34 -13.50
N ARG A 267 -4.86 9.59 -14.82
CA ARG A 267 -5.18 10.91 -15.39
C ARG A 267 -6.56 11.39 -14.96
N ASP A 268 -7.56 10.52 -15.04
CA ASP A 268 -8.96 10.86 -14.74
C ASP A 268 -9.27 10.77 -13.23
N ASN A 269 -8.28 10.40 -12.40
CA ASN A 269 -8.41 10.10 -10.98
C ASN A 269 -9.57 9.15 -10.66
N ALA A 270 -9.81 8.16 -11.52
CA ALA A 270 -10.96 7.25 -11.44
C ALA A 270 -10.98 6.42 -10.15
N TRP A 271 -9.83 6.22 -9.52
CA TRP A 271 -9.68 5.49 -8.26
C TRP A 271 -9.52 6.38 -7.04
N GLY A 272 -9.50 7.72 -7.20
CA GLY A 272 -9.36 8.66 -6.09
C GLY A 272 -7.97 8.70 -5.42
N VAL A 273 -6.94 8.20 -6.10
CA VAL A 273 -5.57 8.00 -5.56
C VAL A 273 -4.48 8.80 -6.29
N SER A 274 -4.87 9.70 -7.19
CA SER A 274 -3.93 10.44 -8.05
C SER A 274 -3.55 11.77 -7.42
N ASP A 275 -2.23 11.99 -7.29
CA ASP A 275 -1.67 13.27 -6.88
C ASP A 275 -1.17 14.03 -8.12
N PHE A 276 -1.68 15.24 -8.34
CA PHE A 276 -1.26 16.11 -9.45
C PHE A 276 -0.31 17.22 -8.97
N PRO A 277 0.66 17.66 -9.78
CA PRO A 277 0.96 17.23 -11.15
C PRO A 277 1.49 15.79 -11.23
N LEU A 278 1.09 15.06 -12.29
CA LEU A 278 1.32 13.62 -12.42
C LEU A 278 2.01 13.29 -13.74
N VAL A 279 3.11 12.53 -13.68
CA VAL A 279 3.71 11.86 -14.84
C VAL A 279 3.40 10.37 -14.75
N VAL A 280 2.66 9.82 -15.72
CA VAL A 280 2.28 8.39 -15.78
C VAL A 280 3.29 7.54 -16.57
N GLY A 281 2.96 6.29 -16.87
CA GLY A 281 3.81 5.33 -17.58
C GLY A 281 4.50 4.33 -16.64
N HIS A 282 4.07 3.07 -16.69
CA HIS A 282 4.57 1.97 -15.85
C HIS A 282 4.97 0.74 -16.69
N GLU A 283 5.18 0.97 -17.99
CA GLU A 283 5.53 -0.04 -18.97
C GLU A 283 6.78 0.42 -19.74
N GLY A 284 7.80 0.87 -19.00
CA GLY A 284 8.97 1.54 -19.57
C GLY A 284 9.99 0.56 -20.16
N TYR A 285 10.68 0.97 -21.22
CA TYR A 285 11.86 0.31 -21.78
C TYR A 285 12.92 1.36 -22.11
N GLY A 286 14.14 1.11 -21.65
CA GLY A 286 15.23 2.06 -21.83
C GLY A 286 16.62 1.46 -21.68
N THR A 287 17.60 2.37 -21.69
CA THR A 287 19.01 2.04 -21.52
C THR A 287 19.52 2.66 -20.24
N VAL A 288 20.24 1.88 -19.42
CA VAL A 288 20.88 2.42 -18.22
C VAL A 288 21.95 3.45 -18.64
N SER A 289 21.79 4.70 -18.23
CA SER A 289 22.70 5.82 -18.52
C SER A 289 23.64 6.11 -17.36
N LYS A 290 23.21 5.86 -16.12
CA LYS A 290 24.00 6.06 -14.89
C LYS A 290 23.61 5.02 -13.83
N VAL A 291 24.55 4.65 -12.98
CA VAL A 291 24.34 3.72 -11.86
C VAL A 291 24.87 4.33 -10.56
N GLY A 292 24.18 4.10 -9.46
CA GLY A 292 24.67 4.46 -8.12
C GLY A 292 25.86 3.58 -7.70
N SER A 293 26.63 4.06 -6.73
CA SER A 293 27.89 3.44 -6.28
C SER A 293 27.75 2.04 -5.65
N LYS A 294 26.54 1.66 -5.19
CA LYS A 294 26.22 0.36 -4.60
C LYS A 294 25.42 -0.55 -5.53
N VAL A 295 25.10 -0.12 -6.75
CA VAL A 295 24.46 -0.95 -7.76
C VAL A 295 25.41 -2.08 -8.16
N GLN A 296 24.90 -3.31 -8.17
CA GLN A 296 25.70 -4.51 -8.48
C GLN A 296 25.13 -5.32 -9.64
N SER A 297 23.81 -5.24 -9.84
CA SER A 297 23.11 -6.12 -10.78
C SER A 297 23.03 -5.57 -12.21
N LEU A 298 23.26 -4.27 -12.38
CA LEU A 298 23.12 -3.55 -13.64
C LEU A 298 24.35 -2.68 -13.91
N LYS A 299 24.61 -2.40 -15.19
CA LYS A 299 25.66 -1.47 -15.63
C LYS A 299 25.15 -0.54 -16.73
N VAL A 300 25.87 0.57 -16.93
CA VAL A 300 25.63 1.49 -18.04
C VAL A 300 25.64 0.75 -19.38
N GLY A 301 24.64 1.02 -20.22
CA GLY A 301 24.43 0.39 -21.51
C GLY A 301 23.47 -0.80 -21.49
N ASP A 302 23.12 -1.33 -20.31
CA ASP A 302 22.14 -2.42 -20.20
C ASP A 302 20.75 -1.97 -20.65
N LYS A 303 20.01 -2.87 -21.31
CA LYS A 303 18.61 -2.65 -21.71
C LYS A 303 17.70 -3.18 -20.63
N VAL A 304 16.87 -2.30 -20.07
CA VAL A 304 16.02 -2.60 -18.92
C VAL A 304 14.57 -2.20 -19.16
N GLY A 305 13.67 -2.98 -18.54
CA GLY A 305 12.25 -2.68 -18.43
C GLY A 305 11.90 -2.20 -17.04
N ILE A 306 10.93 -1.31 -16.95
CA ILE A 306 10.41 -0.74 -15.70
C ILE A 306 8.91 -1.04 -15.63
N GLY A 307 8.51 -1.68 -14.53
CA GLY A 307 7.12 -2.10 -14.28
C GLY A 307 6.34 -1.18 -13.36
N TRP A 308 5.35 -1.74 -12.68
CA TRP A 308 4.47 -1.03 -11.75
C TRP A 308 5.12 -0.62 -10.42
N ILE A 309 6.07 -1.40 -9.92
CA ILE A 309 6.66 -1.21 -8.59
C ILE A 309 8.01 -0.53 -8.74
N ARG A 310 8.25 0.54 -7.96
CA ARG A 310 9.56 1.23 -7.90
C ARG A 310 10.32 1.02 -6.61
N ASP A 311 9.61 0.73 -5.51
CA ASP A 311 10.25 0.46 -4.22
C ASP A 311 9.36 -0.39 -3.28
N SER A 312 9.94 -0.99 -2.23
CA SER A 312 9.24 -1.67 -1.14
C SER A 312 10.12 -1.72 0.12
N CYS A 313 9.62 -2.24 1.26
CA CYS A 313 10.39 -2.24 2.51
C CYS A 313 11.64 -3.14 2.49
N ARG A 314 11.69 -4.15 1.61
CA ARG A 314 12.78 -5.16 1.49
C ARG A 314 13.03 -6.05 2.71
N LEU A 315 12.28 -5.87 3.79
CA LEU A 315 12.55 -6.52 5.07
C LEU A 315 11.46 -7.52 5.49
N CYS A 316 10.23 -7.35 5.00
CA CYS A 316 9.11 -8.23 5.35
C CYS A 316 9.18 -9.57 4.62
N SER A 317 8.39 -10.54 5.09
CA SER A 317 8.38 -11.91 4.56
C SER A 317 8.09 -11.95 3.05
N ALA A 318 7.05 -11.24 2.61
CA ALA A 318 6.68 -11.11 1.21
C ALA A 318 7.80 -10.52 0.34
N CYS A 319 8.52 -9.50 0.83
CA CYS A 319 9.66 -8.96 0.10
C CYS A 319 10.81 -9.96 0.03
N GLY A 320 11.08 -10.72 1.09
CA GLY A 320 12.09 -11.78 1.12
C GLY A 320 11.82 -12.91 0.13
N GLU A 321 10.55 -13.15 -0.22
CA GLU A 321 10.14 -14.13 -1.23
C GLU A 321 10.10 -13.58 -2.67
N GLY A 322 10.39 -12.28 -2.85
CA GLY A 322 10.29 -11.59 -4.14
C GLY A 322 8.85 -11.30 -4.59
N SER A 323 7.95 -11.18 -3.61
CA SER A 323 6.53 -10.83 -3.76
C SER A 323 6.27 -9.42 -3.23
N GLU A 324 7.07 -8.44 -3.67
CA GLU A 324 7.04 -7.06 -3.16
C GLU A 324 5.68 -6.36 -3.37
N HIS A 325 4.88 -6.82 -4.32
CA HIS A 325 3.50 -6.37 -4.51
C HIS A 325 2.57 -6.65 -3.31
N LEU A 326 2.98 -7.55 -2.40
CA LEU A 326 2.31 -7.88 -1.14
C LEU A 326 3.09 -7.37 0.08
N CYS A 327 3.96 -6.36 -0.09
CA CYS A 327 4.74 -5.79 0.99
C CYS A 327 3.85 -5.41 2.19
N GLU A 328 4.18 -5.94 3.37
CA GLU A 328 3.41 -5.74 4.61
C GLU A 328 3.45 -4.28 5.10
N SER A 329 4.45 -3.50 4.68
CA SER A 329 4.57 -2.06 4.93
C SER A 329 4.15 -1.21 3.73
N GLY A 330 3.60 -1.83 2.68
CA GLY A 330 3.25 -1.18 1.43
C GLY A 330 4.42 -1.12 0.45
N TYR A 331 4.10 -1.22 -0.83
CA TYR A 331 5.05 -0.96 -1.91
C TYR A 331 4.80 0.43 -2.50
N GLN A 332 5.81 0.98 -3.15
CA GLN A 332 5.69 2.23 -3.92
C GLN A 332 5.49 1.90 -5.40
N GLY A 333 4.41 2.42 -5.98
CA GLY A 333 4.19 2.33 -7.42
C GLY A 333 5.02 3.35 -8.20
N THR A 334 5.35 3.05 -9.45
CA THR A 334 6.23 3.86 -10.31
C THR A 334 5.83 5.32 -10.37
N PHE A 335 4.54 5.60 -10.52
CA PHE A 335 3.98 6.96 -10.52
C PHE A 335 2.89 7.17 -9.46
N LEU A 336 2.76 6.25 -8.48
CA LEU A 336 1.78 6.43 -7.41
C LEU A 336 2.24 7.53 -6.46
N GLY A 337 1.31 8.40 -6.10
CA GLY A 337 1.54 9.48 -5.14
C GLY A 337 1.33 9.04 -3.70
N SER A 338 1.56 9.98 -2.79
CA SER A 338 1.33 9.87 -1.35
C SER A 338 -0.11 9.48 -0.96
N SER A 339 -1.09 9.76 -1.82
CA SER A 339 -2.52 9.51 -1.58
C SER A 339 -2.98 8.08 -1.93
N ALA A 340 -2.10 7.20 -2.43
CA ALA A 340 -2.51 5.92 -3.03
C ALA A 340 -2.70 4.71 -2.08
N GLY A 341 -2.79 4.91 -0.76
CA GLY A 341 -3.26 3.86 0.18
C GLY A 341 -2.29 3.49 1.32
N PRO A 342 -2.53 2.34 1.99
CA PRO A 342 -2.75 2.23 3.45
C PRO A 342 -1.54 2.50 4.38
N PHE A 343 -0.40 2.92 3.84
CA PHE A 343 0.83 3.19 4.57
C PHE A 343 1.23 4.65 4.44
N GLY A 344 0.28 5.55 4.72
CA GLY A 344 0.40 6.99 4.54
C GLY A 344 1.82 7.52 4.78
N LYS A 345 2.24 8.39 3.86
CA LYS A 345 3.58 9.01 3.69
C LYS A 345 4.54 8.24 2.78
N ILE A 346 4.09 7.91 1.56
CA ILE A 346 5.02 7.68 0.45
C ILE A 346 5.58 9.06 0.03
N PRO A 347 6.90 9.23 -0.19
CA PRO A 347 7.43 10.45 -0.80
C PRO A 347 6.67 10.73 -2.10
N SER A 348 6.47 12.00 -2.42
CA SER A 348 5.70 12.47 -3.57
C SER A 348 6.04 11.73 -4.88
N ASN A 349 5.25 11.94 -5.94
CA ASN A 349 5.55 11.47 -7.29
C ASN A 349 6.82 12.12 -7.92
N GLU A 350 7.85 12.39 -7.12
CA GLU A 350 9.08 13.11 -7.47
C GLU A 350 9.91 12.36 -8.52
N PHE A 351 9.82 11.03 -8.56
CA PHE A 351 10.50 10.22 -9.56
C PHE A 351 9.82 10.27 -10.93
N GLY A 352 8.50 10.56 -10.95
CA GLY A 352 7.66 10.49 -12.14
C GLY A 352 7.55 9.08 -12.73
N GLY A 353 6.63 8.90 -13.68
CA GLY A 353 6.54 7.69 -14.49
C GLY A 353 7.40 7.73 -15.75
N CYS A 354 7.30 6.66 -16.54
CA CYS A 354 8.06 6.43 -17.77
C CYS A 354 7.57 7.24 -18.98
N PHE A 355 6.57 8.12 -18.83
CA PHE A 355 6.24 9.13 -19.84
C PHE A 355 7.20 10.34 -19.75
N SER A 356 8.49 10.03 -19.61
CA SER A 356 9.59 10.95 -19.40
C SER A 356 10.81 10.45 -20.17
N ARG A 357 11.73 11.36 -20.49
CA ARG A 357 12.94 11.02 -21.24
C ARG A 357 13.96 10.24 -20.39
N ILE A 358 13.89 10.43 -19.08
CA ILE A 358 14.78 9.83 -18.09
C ILE A 358 13.95 9.48 -16.85
N VAL A 359 14.14 8.27 -16.33
CA VAL A 359 13.59 7.81 -15.05
C VAL A 359 14.73 7.36 -14.14
N ARG A 360 14.59 7.57 -12.83
CA ARG A 360 15.45 6.98 -11.81
C ARG A 360 14.64 5.97 -10.99
N ILE A 361 15.19 4.78 -10.79
CA ILE A 361 14.52 3.68 -10.09
C ILE A 361 15.52 2.80 -9.34
N GLU A 362 15.10 2.14 -8.28
CA GLU A 362 15.94 1.17 -7.55
C GLU A 362 16.37 0.02 -8.48
N GLU A 363 17.64 -0.38 -8.42
CA GLU A 363 18.21 -1.40 -9.33
C GLU A 363 17.39 -2.70 -9.35
N SER A 364 16.80 -3.07 -8.21
CA SER A 364 16.02 -4.30 -8.06
C SER A 364 14.70 -4.29 -8.84
N PHE A 365 14.21 -3.11 -9.23
CA PHE A 365 12.97 -2.93 -10.00
C PHE A 365 13.21 -2.46 -11.44
N ALA A 366 14.47 -2.40 -11.87
CA ALA A 366 14.85 -2.31 -13.28
C ALA A 366 15.26 -3.71 -13.78
N PHE A 367 14.50 -4.25 -14.72
CA PHE A 367 14.63 -5.65 -15.13
C PHE A 367 15.38 -5.76 -16.46
N LEU A 368 16.49 -6.50 -16.49
CA LEU A 368 17.18 -6.80 -17.75
C LEU A 368 16.23 -7.44 -18.76
N ILE A 369 16.13 -6.82 -19.93
CA ILE A 369 15.29 -7.34 -21.01
C ILE A 369 16.12 -8.31 -21.86
N PRO A 370 15.60 -9.53 -22.12
CA PRO A 370 16.23 -10.46 -23.05
C PRO A 370 16.50 -9.80 -24.41
N PRO A 371 17.69 -9.99 -25.00
CA PRO A 371 18.12 -9.26 -26.20
C PRO A 371 17.26 -9.53 -27.44
N ASN A 372 16.49 -10.61 -27.44
CA ASN A 372 15.57 -11.00 -28.52
C ASN A 372 14.18 -10.36 -28.40
N LEU A 373 13.88 -9.64 -27.30
CA LEU A 373 12.62 -8.94 -27.13
C LEU A 373 12.77 -7.49 -27.59
N PRO A 374 12.12 -7.09 -28.69
CA PRO A 374 12.11 -5.71 -29.12
C PRO A 374 11.29 -4.86 -28.12
N PRO A 375 11.53 -3.54 -28.05
CA PRO A 375 10.92 -2.67 -27.04
C PRO A 375 9.39 -2.65 -27.09
N GLU A 376 8.81 -2.72 -28.29
CA GLU A 376 7.36 -2.78 -28.49
C GLU A 376 6.76 -4.03 -27.86
N VAL A 377 7.57 -5.09 -27.72
CA VAL A 377 7.20 -6.33 -27.09
C VAL A 377 7.44 -6.29 -25.57
N ALA A 378 8.59 -5.76 -25.17
CA ALA A 378 9.00 -5.72 -23.78
C ALA A 378 8.12 -4.78 -22.92
N CYS A 379 7.71 -3.61 -23.46
CA CYS A 379 6.94 -2.62 -22.72
C CYS A 379 5.63 -3.19 -22.12
N PRO A 380 4.69 -3.74 -22.91
CA PRO A 380 3.45 -4.33 -22.37
C PRO A 380 3.65 -5.51 -21.44
N LEU A 381 4.78 -6.23 -21.55
CA LEU A 381 5.09 -7.30 -20.59
C LEU A 381 5.31 -6.73 -19.17
N MET A 382 5.86 -5.52 -19.05
CA MET A 382 6.15 -4.90 -17.74
C MET A 382 4.88 -4.50 -16.96
N GLY A 383 3.75 -4.30 -17.64
CA GLY A 383 2.45 -4.01 -17.01
C GLY A 383 1.47 -5.16 -17.17
N ALA A 384 0.84 -5.26 -18.34
CA ALA A 384 -0.14 -6.31 -18.59
C ALA A 384 0.43 -7.74 -18.50
N GLY A 385 1.70 -7.96 -18.87
CA GLY A 385 2.35 -9.27 -18.75
C GLY A 385 2.51 -9.69 -17.30
N THR A 386 3.14 -8.86 -16.48
CA THR A 386 3.32 -9.12 -15.04
C THR A 386 1.97 -9.34 -14.34
N THR A 387 0.97 -8.51 -14.63
CA THR A 387 -0.38 -8.65 -14.05
C THR A 387 -1.03 -10.00 -14.38
N MET A 388 -0.81 -10.52 -15.59
CA MET A 388 -1.35 -11.81 -15.99
C MET A 388 -0.47 -12.98 -15.57
N TYR A 389 0.84 -12.80 -15.45
CA TYR A 389 1.74 -13.88 -15.05
C TYR A 389 1.56 -14.25 -13.58
N GLU A 390 1.34 -13.28 -12.68
CA GLU A 390 1.15 -13.50 -11.25
C GLU A 390 0.07 -14.56 -10.94
N PRO A 391 -1.16 -14.48 -11.48
CA PRO A 391 -2.15 -15.51 -11.25
C PRO A 391 -1.86 -16.83 -11.95
N LEU A 392 -1.18 -16.78 -13.10
CA LEU A 392 -0.80 -17.97 -13.83
C LEU A 392 0.23 -18.80 -13.06
N CYS A 393 1.29 -18.19 -12.53
CA CYS A 393 2.30 -18.92 -11.75
C CYS A 393 1.77 -19.36 -10.38
N THR A 394 0.83 -18.62 -9.79
CA THR A 394 0.30 -18.91 -8.45
C THR A 394 -0.73 -20.04 -8.46
N TRP A 395 -1.66 -20.05 -9.42
CA TRP A 395 -2.81 -20.96 -9.39
C TRP A 395 -2.88 -21.97 -10.54
N VAL A 396 -2.15 -21.76 -11.64
CA VAL A 396 -2.26 -22.62 -12.83
C VAL A 396 -1.17 -23.69 -12.82
N LYS A 397 -1.63 -24.94 -12.94
CA LYS A 397 -0.75 -26.10 -13.17
C LYS A 397 -0.69 -26.42 -14.66
N PRO A 398 0.42 -26.99 -15.17
CA PRO A 398 0.48 -27.47 -16.55
C PRO A 398 -0.71 -28.38 -16.89
N GLY A 399 -1.34 -28.16 -18.05
CA GLY A 399 -2.52 -28.88 -18.51
C GLY A 399 -3.86 -28.45 -17.89
N ALA A 400 -3.87 -27.53 -16.92
CA ALA A 400 -5.10 -26.98 -16.36
C ALA A 400 -5.88 -26.16 -17.40
N SER A 401 -7.19 -26.10 -17.21
CA SER A 401 -8.09 -25.25 -17.99
C SER A 401 -8.16 -23.85 -17.38
N VAL A 402 -7.82 -22.84 -18.19
CA VAL A 402 -7.78 -21.43 -17.80
C VAL A 402 -8.81 -20.64 -18.60
N GLY A 403 -9.71 -19.98 -17.90
CA GLY A 403 -10.66 -19.04 -18.48
C GLY A 403 -10.10 -17.63 -18.43
N ILE A 404 -10.17 -16.88 -19.53
CA ILE A 404 -9.73 -15.48 -19.59
C ILE A 404 -10.94 -14.60 -19.91
N GLY A 405 -11.32 -13.75 -18.95
CA GLY A 405 -12.43 -12.82 -19.07
C GLY A 405 -12.06 -11.62 -19.94
N SER A 406 -12.50 -11.63 -21.18
CA SER A 406 -12.29 -10.65 -22.26
C SER A 406 -10.91 -10.67 -22.91
N LEU A 407 -10.86 -10.27 -24.18
CA LEU A 407 -9.65 -10.15 -25.00
C LEU A 407 -9.29 -8.67 -25.19
N GLY A 408 -8.71 -8.07 -24.15
CA GLY A 408 -8.08 -6.74 -24.15
C GLY A 408 -6.55 -6.84 -24.13
N GLY A 409 -5.85 -5.82 -23.60
CA GLY A 409 -4.39 -5.86 -23.41
C GLY A 409 -3.98 -6.99 -22.46
N LEU A 410 -4.58 -7.01 -21.25
CA LEU A 410 -4.42 -8.10 -20.28
C LEU A 410 -4.79 -9.46 -20.89
N GLY A 411 -6.01 -9.60 -21.42
CA GLY A 411 -6.45 -10.88 -21.99
C GLY A 411 -5.55 -11.40 -23.12
N THR A 412 -5.00 -10.53 -23.96
CA THR A 412 -4.08 -10.93 -25.03
C THR A 412 -2.80 -11.57 -24.46
N LEU A 413 -2.13 -10.90 -23.51
CA LEU A 413 -0.94 -11.45 -22.87
C LEU A 413 -1.28 -12.67 -21.98
N GLY A 414 -2.46 -12.68 -21.37
CA GLY A 414 -3.00 -13.80 -20.64
C GLY A 414 -3.05 -15.08 -21.49
N VAL A 415 -3.61 -15.00 -22.70
CA VAL A 415 -3.69 -16.16 -23.60
C VAL A 415 -2.29 -16.66 -23.92
N LEU A 416 -1.40 -15.76 -24.33
CA LEU A 416 -0.04 -16.11 -24.75
C LEU A 416 0.78 -16.75 -23.62
N LEU A 417 0.76 -16.16 -22.43
CA LEU A 417 1.47 -16.67 -21.26
C LEU A 417 0.85 -17.99 -20.78
N ALA A 418 -0.48 -18.10 -20.72
CA ALA A 418 -1.17 -19.32 -20.34
C ALA A 418 -0.88 -20.48 -21.31
N LYS A 419 -0.79 -20.21 -22.62
CA LYS A 419 -0.36 -21.23 -23.59
C LYS A 419 1.08 -21.64 -23.40
N LYS A 420 1.99 -20.71 -23.09
CA LYS A 420 3.41 -21.02 -22.82
C LYS A 420 3.62 -21.90 -21.60
N ILE A 421 2.83 -21.73 -20.54
CA ILE A 421 2.89 -22.63 -19.36
C ILE A 421 2.16 -23.97 -19.59
N GLY A 422 1.62 -24.20 -20.80
CA GLY A 422 0.97 -25.46 -21.17
C GLY A 422 -0.49 -25.59 -20.71
N ALA A 423 -1.20 -24.48 -20.49
CA ALA A 423 -2.62 -24.50 -20.15
C ALA A 423 -3.53 -24.69 -21.38
N LYS A 424 -4.76 -25.15 -21.11
CA LYS A 424 -5.88 -25.15 -22.06
C LYS A 424 -6.66 -23.86 -21.84
N VAL A 425 -6.68 -22.97 -22.82
CA VAL A 425 -7.16 -21.60 -22.66
C VAL A 425 -8.50 -21.42 -23.35
N THR A 426 -9.47 -20.89 -22.61
CA THR A 426 -10.78 -20.50 -23.14
C THR A 426 -10.99 -19.02 -22.91
N VAL A 427 -11.29 -18.27 -23.97
CA VAL A 427 -11.58 -16.83 -23.87
C VAL A 427 -13.08 -16.61 -23.73
N PHE A 428 -13.49 -15.79 -22.77
CA PHE A 428 -14.88 -15.45 -22.48
C PHE A 428 -15.13 -13.99 -22.86
N SER A 429 -15.99 -13.70 -23.84
CA SER A 429 -16.27 -12.31 -24.23
C SER A 429 -17.63 -12.16 -24.89
N GLN A 430 -18.27 -10.99 -24.71
CA GLN A 430 -19.50 -10.63 -25.43
C GLN A 430 -19.24 -10.18 -26.87
N ASN A 431 -17.98 -9.84 -27.20
CA ASN A 431 -17.63 -9.39 -28.55
C ASN A 431 -17.18 -10.58 -29.40
N HIS A 432 -18.11 -11.11 -30.20
CA HIS A 432 -17.89 -12.23 -31.10
C HIS A 432 -16.80 -11.99 -32.15
N GLU A 433 -16.58 -10.73 -32.56
CA GLU A 433 -15.56 -10.39 -33.56
C GLU A 433 -14.14 -10.73 -33.06
N LYS A 434 -13.96 -10.81 -31.74
CA LYS A 434 -12.71 -11.21 -31.12
C LYS A 434 -12.45 -12.72 -31.13
N ARG A 435 -13.42 -13.55 -31.58
CA ARG A 435 -13.29 -15.01 -31.60
C ARG A 435 -12.11 -15.47 -32.42
N GLN A 436 -12.02 -15.03 -33.68
CA GLN A 436 -10.95 -15.46 -34.58
C GLN A 436 -9.59 -15.03 -34.03
N ARG A 437 -9.49 -13.78 -33.56
CA ARG A 437 -8.28 -13.26 -32.92
C ARG A 437 -7.86 -14.07 -31.69
N ALA A 438 -8.79 -14.50 -30.84
CA ALA A 438 -8.48 -15.35 -29.69
C ALA A 438 -7.84 -16.68 -30.11
N LEU A 439 -8.41 -17.32 -31.14
CA LEU A 439 -7.91 -18.59 -31.68
C LEU A 439 -6.56 -18.42 -32.38
N ASP A 440 -6.38 -17.33 -33.12
CA ASP A 440 -5.11 -17.00 -33.79
C ASP A 440 -3.97 -16.76 -32.78
N LEU A 441 -4.30 -16.23 -31.58
CA LEU A 441 -3.37 -16.11 -30.46
C LEU A 441 -3.08 -17.45 -29.75
N GLY A 442 -3.78 -18.52 -30.14
CA GLY A 442 -3.59 -19.87 -29.61
C GLY A 442 -4.57 -20.29 -28.52
N ALA A 443 -5.65 -19.55 -28.26
CA ALA A 443 -6.72 -20.03 -27.40
C ALA A 443 -7.35 -21.32 -27.98
N ASP A 444 -7.70 -22.27 -27.12
CA ASP A 444 -8.29 -23.54 -27.52
C ASP A 444 -9.79 -23.42 -27.78
N ASP A 445 -10.46 -22.47 -27.12
CA ASP A 445 -11.88 -22.19 -27.35
C ASP A 445 -12.26 -20.72 -27.03
N PHE A 446 -13.44 -20.33 -27.48
CA PHE A 446 -14.05 -19.03 -27.23
C PHE A 446 -15.52 -19.20 -26.86
N VAL A 447 -15.90 -18.66 -25.71
CA VAL A 447 -17.26 -18.65 -25.19
C VAL A 447 -17.82 -17.24 -25.27
N ASP A 448 -18.95 -17.12 -25.97
CA ASP A 448 -19.73 -15.89 -25.96
C ASP A 448 -20.51 -15.78 -24.64
N THR A 449 -20.20 -14.75 -23.86
CA THR A 449 -20.84 -14.52 -22.56
C THR A 449 -22.21 -13.87 -22.64
N SER A 450 -22.64 -13.38 -23.82
CA SER A 450 -24.01 -12.92 -24.04
C SER A 450 -25.00 -14.07 -24.28
N SER A 451 -24.49 -15.23 -24.72
CA SER A 451 -25.27 -16.44 -24.94
C SER A 451 -25.41 -17.28 -23.67
N THR A 452 -26.61 -17.28 -23.07
CA THR A 452 -26.93 -18.13 -21.91
C THR A 452 -26.63 -19.61 -22.17
N ILE A 453 -26.88 -20.11 -23.38
CA ILE A 453 -26.61 -21.52 -23.73
C ILE A 453 -25.10 -21.80 -23.70
N SER A 454 -24.28 -20.88 -24.21
CA SER A 454 -22.82 -21.02 -24.22
C SER A 454 -22.26 -21.00 -22.80
N MET A 455 -22.74 -20.09 -21.95
CA MET A 455 -22.39 -20.02 -20.54
C MET A 455 -22.78 -21.29 -19.77
N LEU A 456 -23.97 -21.84 -20.03
CA LEU A 456 -24.42 -23.10 -19.42
C LEU A 456 -23.56 -24.30 -19.85
N ARG A 457 -23.12 -24.34 -21.12
CA ARG A 457 -22.22 -25.40 -21.62
C ARG A 457 -20.82 -25.31 -21.02
N ALA A 458 -20.36 -24.10 -20.72
CA ALA A 458 -19.07 -23.85 -20.09
C ALA A 458 -19.09 -24.03 -18.56
N ALA A 459 -20.23 -24.38 -17.96
CA ALA A 459 -20.34 -24.57 -16.51
C ALA A 459 -19.40 -25.69 -16.02
N ASN A 460 -18.72 -25.43 -14.90
CA ASN A 460 -17.75 -26.34 -14.28
C ASN A 460 -16.69 -26.87 -15.26
N SER A 461 -16.19 -26.03 -16.16
CA SER A 461 -15.19 -26.41 -17.17
C SER A 461 -13.80 -25.82 -16.92
N ILE A 462 -13.68 -24.81 -16.06
CA ILE A 462 -12.46 -24.03 -15.86
C ILE A 462 -11.82 -24.30 -14.48
N ASP A 463 -10.52 -24.56 -14.41
CA ASP A 463 -9.79 -24.71 -13.15
C ASP A 463 -9.47 -23.34 -12.52
N VAL A 464 -9.01 -22.40 -13.35
CA VAL A 464 -8.70 -21.02 -12.94
C VAL A 464 -9.32 -20.03 -13.93
N PHE A 465 -10.23 -19.19 -13.46
CA PHE A 465 -10.83 -18.12 -14.27
C PHE A 465 -10.19 -16.78 -13.88
N ILE A 466 -9.52 -16.12 -14.82
CA ILE A 466 -8.90 -14.80 -14.61
C ILE A 466 -9.79 -13.73 -15.22
N ASP A 467 -10.41 -12.94 -14.36
CA ASP A 467 -11.35 -11.88 -14.73
C ASP A 467 -10.62 -10.54 -14.93
N THR A 468 -10.49 -10.14 -16.20
CA THR A 468 -9.85 -8.88 -16.61
C THR A 468 -10.83 -7.74 -16.86
N CYS A 469 -12.13 -7.96 -16.60
CA CYS A 469 -13.17 -6.99 -16.93
C CYS A 469 -13.07 -5.76 -16.01
N PRO A 470 -13.12 -4.52 -16.54
CA PRO A 470 -12.99 -3.30 -15.73
C PRO A 470 -14.33 -2.83 -15.14
N VAL A 471 -15.34 -3.70 -15.12
CA VAL A 471 -16.64 -3.46 -14.48
C VAL A 471 -16.98 -4.64 -13.57
N ASN A 472 -17.91 -4.42 -12.63
CA ASN A 472 -18.38 -5.49 -11.76
C ASN A 472 -19.05 -6.58 -12.59
N GLN A 473 -18.75 -7.82 -12.27
CA GLN A 473 -19.38 -9.01 -12.84
C GLN A 473 -20.14 -9.73 -11.74
N ASP A 474 -21.19 -10.45 -12.11
CA ASP A 474 -21.87 -11.34 -11.16
C ASP A 474 -20.90 -12.47 -10.78
N LEU A 475 -20.47 -12.47 -9.51
CA LEU A 475 -19.50 -13.46 -9.03
C LEU A 475 -20.09 -14.87 -9.05
N ASP A 476 -21.39 -15.05 -8.82
CA ASP A 476 -22.02 -16.36 -8.85
C ASP A 476 -22.06 -16.92 -10.27
N GLU A 477 -22.29 -16.08 -11.28
CA GLU A 477 -22.16 -16.48 -12.69
C GLU A 477 -20.74 -16.91 -13.04
N MET A 478 -19.73 -16.15 -12.64
CA MET A 478 -18.32 -16.49 -12.92
C MET A 478 -17.90 -17.75 -12.16
N LEU A 479 -18.34 -17.91 -10.91
CA LEU A 479 -18.08 -19.10 -10.11
C LEU A 479 -18.73 -20.36 -10.72
N ARG A 480 -19.86 -20.25 -11.43
CA ARG A 480 -20.47 -21.40 -12.14
C ARG A 480 -19.58 -21.96 -13.25
N LEU A 481 -18.74 -21.14 -13.87
CA LEU A 481 -17.78 -21.59 -14.88
C LEU A 481 -16.64 -22.42 -14.28
N CYS A 482 -16.27 -22.10 -13.04
CA CYS A 482 -15.20 -22.79 -12.32
C CYS A 482 -15.61 -24.22 -11.91
N LYS A 483 -14.69 -25.17 -12.01
CA LYS A 483 -14.84 -26.54 -11.49
C LYS A 483 -14.93 -26.56 -9.95
N ILE A 484 -15.25 -27.72 -9.40
CA ILE A 484 -15.04 -27.99 -7.97
C ILE A 484 -13.56 -27.72 -7.64
N ASN A 485 -13.31 -27.03 -6.52
CA ASN A 485 -11.99 -26.55 -6.08
C ASN A 485 -11.33 -25.50 -7.01
N GLY A 486 -12.05 -25.01 -8.02
CA GLY A 486 -11.59 -24.00 -8.95
C GLY A 486 -11.48 -22.60 -8.33
N THR A 487 -10.70 -21.74 -8.97
CA THR A 487 -10.38 -20.40 -8.47
C THR A 487 -10.83 -19.33 -9.46
N LEU A 488 -11.63 -18.39 -9.00
CA LEU A 488 -11.89 -17.11 -9.67
C LEU A 488 -10.87 -16.09 -9.17
N VAL A 489 -10.04 -15.58 -10.08
CA VAL A 489 -9.01 -14.55 -9.81
C VAL A 489 -9.43 -13.26 -10.48
N ARG A 490 -9.68 -12.22 -9.69
CA ARG A 490 -9.99 -10.88 -10.19
C ARG A 490 -8.71 -10.08 -10.37
N VAL A 491 -8.48 -9.55 -11.57
CA VAL A 491 -7.39 -8.59 -11.87
C VAL A 491 -7.89 -7.24 -12.37
N GLY A 492 -9.10 -7.19 -12.92
CA GLY A 492 -9.73 -5.93 -13.33
C GLY A 492 -10.19 -5.10 -12.13
N ILE A 493 -9.71 -3.86 -12.01
CA ILE A 493 -10.22 -2.93 -10.98
C ILE A 493 -11.44 -2.19 -11.56
N PRO A 494 -12.62 -2.28 -10.94
CA PRO A 494 -13.82 -1.61 -11.44
C PRO A 494 -13.70 -0.08 -11.31
N PHE A 495 -14.33 0.64 -12.25
CA PHE A 495 -14.38 2.12 -12.19
C PHE A 495 -15.21 2.63 -11.01
N VAL A 496 -16.29 1.91 -10.70
CA VAL A 496 -17.15 2.20 -9.55
C VAL A 496 -16.81 1.20 -8.47
N GLN A 497 -16.36 1.73 -7.32
CA GLN A 497 -16.06 0.95 -6.13
C GLN A 497 -17.39 0.52 -5.48
N GLU A 498 -17.92 -0.63 -5.90
CA GLU A 498 -19.11 -1.25 -5.30
C GLU A 498 -18.73 -2.53 -4.57
N GLU A 499 -19.55 -2.92 -3.59
CA GLU A 499 -19.38 -4.18 -2.89
C GLU A 499 -19.64 -5.38 -3.82
N ALA A 500 -18.68 -6.28 -3.90
CA ALA A 500 -18.88 -7.55 -4.59
C ALA A 500 -19.69 -8.51 -3.69
N ARG A 501 -20.70 -9.17 -4.27
CA ARG A 501 -21.55 -10.15 -3.56
C ARG A 501 -21.36 -11.53 -4.18
N ALA A 502 -21.19 -12.54 -3.34
CA ALA A 502 -21.12 -13.95 -3.74
C ALA A 502 -21.94 -14.82 -2.80
N SER A 503 -22.55 -15.87 -3.34
CA SER A 503 -23.26 -16.87 -2.56
C SER A 503 -22.27 -17.77 -1.81
N TRP A 504 -22.56 -18.07 -0.53
CA TRP A 504 -21.76 -19.00 0.27
C TRP A 504 -21.79 -20.45 -0.24
N HIS A 505 -22.88 -20.85 -0.90
CA HIS A 505 -23.08 -22.23 -1.36
C HIS A 505 -21.96 -22.76 -2.28
N PRO A 506 -21.60 -22.11 -3.40
CA PRO A 506 -20.48 -22.56 -4.25
C PRO A 506 -19.13 -22.56 -3.53
N LEU A 507 -18.90 -21.63 -2.60
CA LEU A 507 -17.67 -21.54 -1.83
C LEU A 507 -17.54 -22.73 -0.85
N ILE A 508 -18.61 -23.05 -0.12
CA ILE A 508 -18.62 -24.10 0.90
C ILE A 508 -18.75 -25.50 0.27
N PHE A 509 -19.78 -25.72 -0.55
CA PHE A 509 -20.14 -27.06 -1.01
C PHE A 509 -19.37 -27.51 -2.26
N SER A 510 -18.68 -26.60 -2.95
CA SER A 510 -17.81 -26.93 -4.09
C SER A 510 -16.35 -26.49 -3.89
N ALA A 511 -15.99 -26.03 -2.68
CA ALA A 511 -14.65 -25.56 -2.34
C ALA A 511 -14.08 -24.53 -3.33
N LYS A 512 -14.95 -23.75 -3.99
CA LYS A 512 -14.53 -22.73 -4.95
C LYS A 512 -13.93 -21.54 -4.21
N LYS A 513 -13.01 -20.85 -4.87
CA LYS A 513 -12.26 -19.72 -4.31
C LYS A 513 -12.52 -18.46 -5.11
N VAL A 514 -12.58 -17.33 -4.42
CA VAL A 514 -12.52 -16.00 -5.02
C VAL A 514 -11.30 -15.31 -4.44
N THR A 515 -10.46 -14.75 -5.30
CA THR A 515 -9.23 -14.06 -4.90
C THR A 515 -8.94 -12.90 -5.86
N GLY A 516 -7.96 -12.07 -5.51
CA GLY A 516 -7.45 -10.98 -6.33
C GLY A 516 -5.98 -11.19 -6.66
N SER A 517 -5.52 -10.56 -7.74
CA SER A 517 -4.10 -10.49 -8.08
C SER A 517 -3.78 -9.13 -8.69
N ILE A 518 -2.54 -8.66 -8.46
CA ILE A 518 -1.99 -7.43 -9.04
C ILE A 518 -0.67 -7.77 -9.77
N ALA A 519 0.04 -6.76 -10.27
CA ALA A 519 1.35 -6.89 -10.90
C ALA A 519 2.34 -7.72 -10.06
N CYS A 520 3.21 -8.47 -10.74
CA CYS A 520 4.22 -9.32 -10.11
C CYS A 520 5.19 -8.57 -9.19
N GLY A 521 5.72 -9.31 -8.22
CA GLY A 521 6.99 -8.94 -7.56
C GLY A 521 8.20 -9.20 -8.45
N THR A 522 9.40 -8.96 -7.93
CA THR A 522 10.65 -9.07 -8.70
C THR A 522 10.94 -10.51 -9.15
N LYS A 523 10.60 -11.51 -8.32
CA LYS A 523 10.81 -12.93 -8.64
C LYS A 523 10.00 -13.36 -9.85
N HIS A 524 8.68 -13.22 -9.79
CA HIS A 524 7.80 -13.63 -10.88
C HIS A 524 8.00 -12.78 -12.15
N THR A 525 8.38 -11.50 -12.02
CA THR A 525 8.76 -10.69 -13.19
C THR A 525 9.97 -11.27 -13.92
N LYS A 526 11.03 -11.67 -13.19
CA LYS A 526 12.21 -12.31 -13.78
C LYS A 526 11.86 -13.66 -14.38
N GLU A 527 11.06 -14.48 -13.70
CA GLU A 527 10.60 -15.78 -14.23
C GLU A 527 9.79 -15.61 -15.53
N MET A 528 8.89 -14.63 -15.59
CA MET A 528 8.14 -14.30 -16.80
C MET A 528 9.09 -13.90 -17.94
N LEU A 529 10.04 -13.02 -17.69
CA LEU A 529 11.02 -12.59 -18.71
C LEU A 529 11.86 -13.78 -19.18
N HIS A 530 12.25 -14.70 -18.30
CA HIS A 530 12.92 -15.94 -18.66
C HIS A 530 12.04 -16.87 -19.50
N LEU A 531 10.74 -16.98 -19.18
CA LEU A 531 9.78 -17.77 -19.93
C LEU A 531 9.63 -17.27 -21.37
N VAL A 532 9.64 -15.95 -21.58
CA VAL A 532 9.51 -15.37 -22.92
C VAL A 532 10.84 -15.20 -23.67
N ALA A 533 11.98 -15.37 -22.99
CA ALA A 533 13.31 -15.20 -23.57
C ALA A 533 13.69 -16.31 -24.58
N ASN A 534 13.28 -17.55 -24.35
CA ASN A 534 13.79 -18.71 -25.10
C ASN A 534 13.05 -19.03 -26.40
N ASP A 535 12.04 -18.24 -26.77
CA ASP A 535 11.05 -18.65 -27.77
C ASP A 535 10.78 -17.59 -28.85
N ASP A 536 10.02 -17.99 -29.88
CA ASP A 536 9.41 -17.13 -30.91
C ASP A 536 8.40 -16.10 -30.34
N PHE A 537 8.41 -15.81 -29.02
CA PHE A 537 7.48 -14.87 -28.39
C PHE A 537 7.56 -13.47 -29.02
N SER A 538 8.76 -13.03 -29.42
CA SER A 538 8.96 -11.77 -30.15
C SER A 538 8.48 -11.80 -31.60
N LYS A 539 8.25 -12.99 -32.17
CA LYS A 539 7.72 -13.19 -33.52
C LYS A 539 6.22 -13.44 -33.53
N THR A 540 5.63 -13.79 -32.38
CA THR A 540 4.18 -13.91 -32.25
C THR A 540 3.59 -12.55 -32.61
N PRO A 541 2.69 -12.45 -33.61
CA PRO A 541 2.03 -11.22 -33.97
C PRO A 541 0.96 -10.88 -32.92
N TRP A 542 1.40 -10.67 -31.69
CA TRP A 542 0.58 -10.04 -30.68
C TRP A 542 0.59 -8.56 -31.01
N ALA A 543 -0.58 -8.03 -31.33
CA ALA A 543 -0.70 -6.71 -31.93
C ALA A 543 -0.23 -5.63 -30.95
N VAL A 544 1.05 -5.25 -31.04
CA VAL A 544 1.45 -3.85 -30.91
C VAL A 544 0.62 -3.13 -31.96
N ALA A 545 -0.53 -2.62 -31.53
CA ALA A 545 -1.53 -2.09 -32.45
C ALA A 545 -0.95 -0.91 -33.24
N LYS A 546 -0.09 -0.13 -32.60
CA LYS A 546 0.52 1.08 -33.16
C LYS A 546 1.67 1.54 -32.26
N VAL A 547 2.84 1.78 -32.84
CA VAL A 547 3.89 2.60 -32.20
C VAL A 547 3.64 4.03 -32.63
N MET A 548 3.60 4.95 -31.67
CA MET A 548 3.35 6.38 -31.91
C MET A 548 4.44 7.21 -31.23
N PRO A 549 4.84 8.35 -31.82
CA PRO A 549 5.74 9.27 -31.14
C PRO A 549 5.06 9.85 -29.89
N PHE A 550 5.84 10.12 -28.85
CA PHE A 550 5.32 10.68 -27.59
C PHE A 550 4.59 12.02 -27.75
N SER A 551 4.92 12.80 -28.79
CA SER A 551 4.18 14.02 -29.17
C SER A 551 2.70 13.78 -29.46
N GLU A 552 2.33 12.55 -29.79
CA GLU A 552 0.95 12.13 -30.08
C GLU A 552 0.30 11.40 -28.90
N VAL A 553 0.86 11.45 -27.68
CA VAL A 553 0.36 10.69 -26.52
C VAL A 553 -1.13 10.95 -26.21
N ASN A 554 -1.60 12.19 -26.35
CA ASN A 554 -3.02 12.51 -26.16
C ASN A 554 -3.92 11.91 -27.25
N GLU A 555 -3.42 11.78 -28.48
CA GLU A 555 -4.13 11.07 -29.56
C GLU A 555 -4.14 9.57 -29.30
N ALA A 556 -3.01 9.00 -28.87
CA ALA A 556 -2.93 7.60 -28.48
C ALA A 556 -3.92 7.27 -27.35
N MET A 557 -4.05 8.14 -26.34
CA MET A 557 -5.04 7.98 -25.27
C MET A 557 -6.48 8.01 -25.80
N ARG A 558 -6.81 8.90 -26.75
CA ARG A 558 -8.13 8.93 -27.38
C ARG A 558 -8.39 7.66 -28.20
N PHE A 559 -7.41 7.21 -28.99
CA PHE A 559 -7.50 5.98 -29.76
C PHE A 559 -7.70 4.75 -28.87
N ALA A 560 -7.11 4.74 -27.67
CA ALA A 560 -7.26 3.65 -26.71
C ALA A 560 -8.57 3.70 -25.90
N GLN A 561 -9.31 4.82 -25.89
CA GLN A 561 -10.62 4.92 -25.23
C GLN A 561 -11.65 4.04 -25.97
N PRO A 562 -12.52 3.31 -25.26
CA PRO A 562 -13.67 2.67 -25.89
C PRO A 562 -14.70 3.75 -26.26
N ASP A 563 -15.49 3.51 -27.31
CA ASP A 563 -16.55 4.44 -27.79
C ASP A 563 -17.64 4.78 -26.73
N THR A 564 -17.63 4.12 -25.58
CA THR A 564 -18.48 4.45 -24.45
C THR A 564 -17.77 5.45 -23.53
N ALA A 565 -17.95 6.74 -23.81
CA ALA A 565 -17.52 7.81 -22.92
C ALA A 565 -18.06 7.58 -21.49
N LEU A 566 -17.19 7.67 -20.48
CA LEU A 566 -17.60 7.73 -19.08
C LEU A 566 -18.53 8.96 -18.88
N PRO A 567 -19.60 8.86 -18.08
CA PRO A 567 -20.31 10.06 -17.66
C PRO A 567 -19.36 10.96 -16.85
N PRO A 568 -19.48 12.30 -16.97
CA PRO A 568 -18.66 13.22 -16.19
C PRO A 568 -18.89 13.00 -14.68
N PRO A 569 -17.87 13.27 -13.84
CA PRO A 569 -18.00 13.11 -12.39
C PRO A 569 -19.15 13.98 -11.85
N PRO A 570 -19.87 13.53 -10.82
CA PRO A 570 -20.91 14.34 -10.20
C PRO A 570 -20.27 15.62 -9.64
N HIS A 571 -20.76 16.77 -10.08
CA HIS A 571 -20.37 18.06 -9.51
C HIS A 571 -20.57 18.03 -7.99
N GLU A 572 -19.57 18.53 -7.27
CA GLU A 572 -19.58 18.68 -5.81
C GLU A 572 -20.93 19.20 -5.33
N HIS A 573 -21.56 18.43 -4.44
CA HIS A 573 -22.65 18.93 -3.61
C HIS A 573 -22.12 20.14 -2.83
N LYS A 574 -22.46 21.34 -3.29
CA LYS A 574 -22.42 22.54 -2.46
C LYS A 574 -23.23 22.23 -1.21
N GLN A 575 -22.56 22.23 -0.05
CA GLN A 575 -23.23 22.19 1.25
C GLN A 575 -24.31 23.28 1.29
N PRO A 576 -25.53 23.00 1.77
CA PRO A 576 -26.52 24.05 1.96
C PRO A 576 -26.03 24.96 3.09
N GLY A 577 -25.83 26.24 2.74
CA GLY A 577 -25.49 27.29 3.69
C GLY A 577 -26.54 27.44 4.78
N GLU A 578 -26.03 27.76 5.97
CA GLU A 578 -26.76 28.00 7.20
C GLU A 578 -27.84 29.06 7.07
N GLY A 579 -28.88 28.90 7.89
CA GLY A 579 -30.15 29.60 7.79
C GLY A 579 -30.07 31.11 7.99
N GLY A 580 -30.78 31.82 7.13
CA GLY A 580 -31.18 33.22 7.28
C GLY A 580 -32.68 33.35 7.00
N ASN A 581 -33.42 33.61 8.07
CA ASN A 581 -34.87 33.77 8.24
C ASN A 581 -35.62 34.54 7.11
N PRO A 582 -36.84 34.10 6.67
CA PRO A 582 -37.61 34.80 5.65
C PRO A 582 -38.56 35.83 6.27
N GLN A 583 -38.64 37.04 5.70
CA GLN A 583 -39.90 37.80 5.64
C GLN A 583 -39.84 39.05 4.75
N SER A 584 -41.00 39.29 4.11
CA SER A 584 -41.51 40.54 3.53
C SER A 584 -41.26 40.87 2.04
N PHE A 585 -42.24 40.45 1.23
CA PHE A 585 -43.23 41.29 0.55
C PHE A 585 -42.82 42.54 -0.27
N PHE A 586 -43.35 42.53 -1.51
CA PHE A 586 -43.61 43.61 -2.49
C PHE A 586 -42.57 43.94 -3.58
N PRO A 587 -42.95 43.79 -4.88
CA PRO A 587 -42.23 44.34 -6.02
C PRO A 587 -42.90 45.60 -6.57
N ALA A 588 -42.11 46.56 -7.06
CA ALA A 588 -42.47 47.58 -8.08
C ALA A 588 -41.27 48.52 -8.34
N PRO A 589 -41.19 49.25 -9.48
CA PRO A 589 -41.72 48.94 -10.82
C PRO A 589 -40.78 49.32 -12.00
N THR A 590 -41.06 48.72 -13.15
CA THR A 590 -41.06 49.24 -14.55
C THR A 590 -39.95 50.17 -15.08
N SER A 591 -39.42 49.81 -16.26
CA SER A 591 -39.42 50.70 -17.44
C SER A 591 -39.49 49.89 -18.73
N ASP A 592 -40.59 50.11 -19.45
CA ASP A 592 -40.78 50.28 -20.90
C ASP A 592 -39.90 49.47 -21.88
N VAL A 593 -40.53 48.70 -22.79
CA VAL A 593 -40.71 49.07 -24.21
C VAL A 593 -41.90 48.30 -24.80
N ASP A 594 -42.64 49.00 -25.64
CA ASP A 594 -43.99 48.77 -26.10
C ASP A 594 -44.07 48.15 -27.51
N PHE A 595 -45.26 47.62 -27.80
CA PHE A 595 -45.98 47.53 -29.09
C PHE A 595 -45.96 46.32 -30.06
N LYS A 596 -47.20 45.79 -30.19
CA LYS A 596 -47.97 45.43 -31.42
C LYS A 596 -47.67 44.09 -32.12
N SER A 597 -48.59 43.12 -31.98
CA SER A 597 -49.83 43.03 -32.80
C SER A 597 -50.52 41.66 -32.63
N ALA A 598 -51.85 41.67 -32.52
CA ALA A 598 -52.74 40.52 -32.66
C ALA A 598 -53.65 40.75 -33.89
N PRO A 599 -54.27 39.69 -34.44
CA PRO A 599 -55.72 39.56 -34.22
C PRO A 599 -56.23 38.12 -34.01
N ARG A 600 -57.53 38.06 -33.65
CA ARG A 600 -58.34 37.00 -33.03
C ARG A 600 -59.04 36.04 -34.03
N VAL A 601 -59.17 34.74 -33.64
CA VAL A 601 -60.39 33.86 -33.44
C VAL A 601 -61.34 33.66 -34.67
N PRO A 602 -61.91 32.46 -34.99
CA PRO A 602 -62.73 31.64 -34.07
C PRO A 602 -62.78 30.09 -34.15
N ARG A 603 -63.06 29.54 -32.95
CA ARG A 603 -63.92 28.41 -32.50
C ARG A 603 -64.26 27.26 -33.47
N ASP A 604 -64.06 26.03 -32.97
CA ASP A 604 -65.12 25.01 -32.82
C ASP A 604 -64.72 23.95 -31.78
N VAL A 605 -65.68 23.57 -30.92
CA VAL A 605 -65.69 22.57 -29.82
C VAL A 605 -67.14 22.01 -29.88
N PRO A 606 -67.48 20.70 -29.68
CA PRO A 606 -67.31 20.08 -28.35
C PRO A 606 -67.24 18.54 -28.16
N ALA A 607 -66.72 18.18 -26.97
CA ALA A 607 -67.10 17.12 -26.01
C ALA A 607 -66.81 15.63 -26.39
N GLN A 608 -66.50 14.69 -25.48
CA GLN A 608 -66.97 14.48 -24.09
C GLN A 608 -65.96 13.72 -23.19
N ASN A 609 -65.95 14.16 -21.91
CA ASN A 609 -65.90 13.48 -20.59
C ASN A 609 -64.73 12.51 -20.23
N GLU A 610 -63.94 12.69 -19.15
CA GLU A 610 -64.23 12.77 -17.67
C GLU A 610 -64.92 11.49 -17.15
N GLU A 611 -64.56 10.77 -16.07
CA GLU A 611 -63.94 11.02 -14.76
C GLU A 611 -63.76 9.61 -14.11
N SER A 612 -62.69 9.21 -13.41
CA SER A 612 -62.24 9.49 -12.02
C SER A 612 -62.92 8.70 -10.86
N HIS A 613 -62.11 8.41 -9.82
CA HIS A 613 -62.43 8.27 -8.38
C HIS A 613 -62.58 6.90 -7.64
N THR A 614 -61.48 6.53 -6.95
CA THR A 614 -61.25 6.35 -5.47
C THR A 614 -61.92 5.28 -4.58
N ILE A 615 -61.02 4.54 -3.87
CA ILE A 615 -60.90 4.21 -2.41
C ILE A 615 -61.95 3.33 -1.69
N ARG A 616 -61.49 2.22 -1.05
CA ARG A 616 -61.69 1.90 0.41
C ARG A 616 -60.91 0.66 0.92
N GLU A 617 -60.49 0.72 2.18
CA GLU A 617 -59.73 -0.26 3.00
C GLU A 617 -60.59 -1.29 3.81
N GLU A 618 -59.96 -2.46 4.11
CA GLU A 618 -59.99 -3.33 5.34
C GLU A 618 -61.23 -4.20 5.77
N PRO A 619 -61.13 -5.23 6.68
CA PRO A 619 -60.23 -6.42 6.83
C PRO A 619 -61.00 -7.78 7.13
N PRO A 620 -60.58 -8.73 8.02
CA PRO A 620 -60.14 -10.12 7.72
C PRO A 620 -61.08 -11.28 8.19
N MET A 621 -60.80 -12.55 7.84
CA MET A 621 -61.27 -13.72 8.62
C MET A 621 -60.50 -15.04 8.34
N ASP A 622 -60.53 -15.92 9.34
CA ASP A 622 -59.59 -17.00 9.68
C ASP A 622 -60.29 -18.39 9.74
N LYS A 623 -59.49 -19.47 9.81
CA LYS A 623 -59.75 -20.90 10.22
C LYS A 623 -59.87 -22.04 9.17
N ASP A 624 -58.74 -22.77 9.00
CA ASP A 624 -58.43 -24.22 9.29
C ASP A 624 -59.43 -25.39 9.05
N PRO A 625 -59.03 -26.70 9.03
CA PRO A 625 -57.68 -27.34 8.99
C PRO A 625 -57.50 -28.60 8.07
N THR A 626 -56.23 -29.05 7.93
CA THR A 626 -55.54 -30.36 7.58
C THR A 626 -56.28 -31.63 7.07
N PRO A 627 -55.59 -32.58 6.36
CA PRO A 627 -54.85 -33.67 7.04
C PRO A 627 -53.47 -34.06 6.45
N GLN A 628 -52.70 -34.74 7.31
CA GLN A 628 -51.34 -35.27 7.20
C GLN A 628 -51.20 -36.45 6.21
N SER A 629 -49.97 -36.69 5.73
CA SER A 629 -49.53 -38.05 5.36
C SER A 629 -48.09 -38.31 5.84
N GLU A 630 -47.96 -39.41 6.58
CA GLU A 630 -46.76 -39.92 7.23
C GLU A 630 -45.86 -40.70 6.24
N ARG A 631 -44.53 -40.58 6.38
CA ARG A 631 -43.59 -41.66 6.03
C ARG A 631 -42.51 -41.81 7.10
N LYS A 632 -42.47 -42.99 7.71
CA LYS A 632 -41.48 -43.48 8.68
C LYS A 632 -40.12 -43.79 8.00
N PRO A 633 -38.99 -43.67 8.72
CA PRO A 633 -37.67 -44.18 8.31
C PRO A 633 -37.26 -45.44 9.11
N THR A 634 -36.42 -46.30 8.53
CA THR A 634 -35.56 -47.30 9.22
C THR A 634 -34.64 -48.00 8.19
N PRO A 635 -33.52 -48.65 8.58
CA PRO A 635 -32.55 -48.34 9.64
C PRO A 635 -31.09 -48.22 9.11
N GLN A 636 -30.24 -47.63 9.95
CA GLN A 636 -28.78 -47.61 9.83
C GLN A 636 -28.17 -49.01 10.05
N SER A 637 -27.16 -49.36 9.24
CA SER A 637 -26.20 -50.43 9.55
C SER A 637 -24.87 -49.82 10.02
N ALA A 638 -24.51 -50.11 11.26
CA ALA A 638 -23.24 -49.76 11.87
C ALA A 638 -22.07 -50.56 11.27
N ARG A 639 -20.96 -49.90 10.95
CA ARG A 639 -19.62 -50.51 10.91
C ARG A 639 -18.53 -49.46 11.15
N SER A 640 -17.50 -49.92 11.86
CA SER A 640 -16.16 -49.39 12.10
C SER A 640 -15.98 -48.13 12.98
N VAL A 641 -15.67 -48.38 14.26
CA VAL A 641 -14.69 -47.58 14.99
C VAL A 641 -13.54 -48.53 15.38
N GLY A 642 -12.38 -48.30 14.79
CA GLY A 642 -11.12 -48.95 15.14
C GLY A 642 -10.00 -47.95 14.84
N ALA A 643 -9.42 -47.40 15.90
CA ALA A 643 -8.30 -46.46 15.85
C ALA A 643 -7.05 -47.11 15.23
N PRO A 644 -6.17 -46.37 14.52
CA PRO A 644 -4.84 -46.85 14.21
C PRO A 644 -3.83 -46.29 15.22
N GLN A 645 -3.06 -47.23 15.76
CA GLN A 645 -1.86 -47.02 16.54
C GLN A 645 -0.75 -46.39 15.69
N SER A 646 0.07 -45.61 16.40
CA SER A 646 1.39 -45.12 16.05
C SER A 646 2.33 -46.20 15.52
N PHE A 647 2.98 -45.96 14.37
CA PHE A 647 4.29 -46.54 14.05
C PHE A 647 5.09 -45.57 13.17
N PHE A 648 6.18 -45.05 13.73
CA PHE A 648 7.32 -44.48 12.99
C PHE A 648 8.07 -45.60 12.26
N PRO A 649 8.77 -45.26 11.17
CA PRO A 649 10.13 -45.79 11.01
C PRO A 649 11.15 -44.68 10.72
N SER A 650 12.28 -44.79 11.41
CA SER A 650 13.53 -44.04 11.17
C SER A 650 14.37 -44.69 10.05
N PRO A 651 15.45 -44.04 9.57
CA PRO A 651 15.97 -44.20 8.22
C PRO A 651 17.17 -45.17 8.13
N SER A 652 17.43 -45.73 6.93
CA SER A 652 18.76 -46.21 6.55
C SER A 652 18.98 -46.27 5.02
N SER A 653 19.94 -45.47 4.57
CA SER A 653 21.04 -45.71 3.60
C SER A 653 20.89 -46.58 2.33
N GLY A 654 21.42 -46.04 1.22
CA GLY A 654 21.94 -46.75 0.02
C GLY A 654 21.40 -46.16 -1.30
N VAL A 655 22.04 -45.14 -1.90
CA VAL A 655 23.09 -45.22 -2.95
C VAL A 655 22.71 -46.15 -4.13
N ASP A 656 22.35 -45.57 -5.29
CA ASP A 656 23.08 -45.78 -6.57
C ASP A 656 22.52 -44.92 -7.72
N PHE A 657 23.43 -44.57 -8.64
CA PHE A 657 23.32 -43.70 -9.81
C PHE A 657 22.50 -44.30 -10.98
N ALA A 658 21.77 -43.43 -11.69
CA ALA A 658 21.77 -43.31 -13.17
C ALA A 658 21.02 -42.04 -13.59
#